data_AF-A0A9P5XYS4-F1
#
_entry.id   AF-A0A9P5XYS4-F1
#
_cell.length_a   1.000
_cell.length_b   1.000
_cell.length_c   1.000
_cell.angle_alpha   90.00
_cell.angle_beta   90.00
_cell.angle_gamma   90.00
#
_symmetry.space_group_name_H-M   'P 1'
#
loop_
_entity.id
_entity.type
_entity.pdbx_description
1 polymer ?
#
loop_
_entity_poly.entity_id
_entity_poly.type
_entity_poly.pdbx_seq_one_letter_code
_entity_poly.pdbx_strand_id
1 'polypeptide(L)'
;MPPKADWEKYDKKIDEKKEEKIVALDDSDIQILKTYGQGPYANSLKHAEADIKDIQKRINEKLGVKESDTGLASPNLWDLAADRQRMGEEHPLQVARCTKIIPVDPKLAEAAKAVNPAGAAQGQKGADEQDKYVINIKQIAKFVVGLGDRVAATDIEEGMRVGVDRTKYQIQIPLPPKIDASVTMMQVEEKPDVTYSDIGGCKEQIEKLREVVETPLLSPERFVNLGIDPPKGILLFGPPGTGKTLCARAVANRTDATFIRVIGSELVQKYVGEGARMVRELFEMARSKKACIIFFDEVDAIGGARFDDGAGGDNEVQRTMLELINQLDGFDPRGNIKVLMATNRPDTLDPALLRPGRLDRRVEFSLPDNEGRAHILRIHARSMSVERDIRFDLIARLCPNTTGAELRSVATEAGMFAIRARRKVASERDFLDAVEKVVRQGTKFSSTLTPATSSSQRRRQYFRRAPQAPPSEVSELLSKYASIAPPRQLNLATLLSFGRPLTPDSVLASVNYALLEIPRRLATRIRSIEALPFIVGTNPYVANILNAHRESFRWLATYPQVTNLVENEKFATFLEDLVQSHANDIPTMAKGFQECSRYMTSAQISHFLDGAIRNRISVRLIAEQHIALSQALKNPDVNTSHVGVVDMQCSPRAMIHMCGSFVSELCEATLGASPKIIINGCPDATFAYVPVHLEYILTELLKNAFRATVEHHTKHKGQSSMRTLPAVIITLSPPSYVRGLDPQSAYFSLRIRDQGGGVSPTNMARIFSYAFTTAGRGADTADFDEEGGGGPYAAQHIGGSAAIGNGGSGEASLFGEITGKGLQTGLGTIAGLGYGLPMAKLYAKYVCILRIHENFLVSSENRYFGGSLDLMSLEGWGTDVFLKLKCLDGAGDSAI
;
A
#
# COMPACT_ATOMS: atom_id res chain seq x y z
N MET A 1 52.30 -45.94 14.95
CA MET A 1 52.58 -47.27 14.38
C MET A 1 53.07 -48.20 15.48
N PRO A 2 52.33 -49.28 15.75
CA PRO A 2 52.80 -50.67 15.70
C PRO A 2 52.32 -51.34 14.39
N PRO A 3 52.83 -52.54 14.04
CA PRO A 3 53.21 -52.86 12.67
C PRO A 3 52.14 -53.54 11.80
N LYS A 4 52.38 -53.37 10.50
CA LYS A 4 51.79 -54.03 9.34
C LYS A 4 52.05 -55.54 9.37
N ALA A 5 51.00 -56.35 9.45
CA ALA A 5 50.94 -57.67 8.81
C ALA A 5 49.46 -57.99 8.56
N ASP A 6 49.20 -58.57 7.39
CA ASP A 6 47.92 -59.20 6.98
C ASP A 6 46.84 -58.29 6.37
N TRP A 7 47.17 -57.62 5.26
CA TRP A 7 46.21 -56.94 4.38
C TRP A 7 46.09 -57.56 2.97
N GLU A 8 46.60 -58.77 2.74
CA GLU A 8 46.64 -59.42 1.40
C GLU A 8 45.84 -60.74 1.27
N LYS A 9 44.78 -60.96 2.07
CA LYS A 9 44.03 -62.24 1.97
C LYS A 9 42.51 -62.19 1.89
N TYR A 10 41.89 -61.05 1.58
CA TYR A 10 40.46 -61.04 1.30
C TYR A 10 40.12 -60.22 0.05
N ASP A 11 40.12 -60.90 -1.09
CA ASP A 11 39.35 -60.49 -2.26
C ASP A 11 37.98 -61.19 -2.26
N LYS A 12 37.00 -60.49 -2.82
CA LYS A 12 35.54 -60.54 -2.58
C LYS A 12 34.82 -61.89 -2.56
N LYS A 13 33.82 -61.97 -1.66
CA LYS A 13 32.46 -62.41 -2.03
C LYS A 13 31.45 -61.32 -1.66
N ILE A 14 30.69 -60.91 -2.68
CA ILE A 14 29.48 -60.10 -2.55
C ILE A 14 28.44 -61.03 -1.93
N ASP A 15 28.29 -60.99 -0.61
CA ASP A 15 27.14 -61.58 0.05
C ASP A 15 26.06 -60.51 0.21
N GLU A 16 24.88 -60.87 -0.26
CA GLU A 16 23.66 -60.10 -0.33
C GLU A 16 23.41 -59.30 0.95
N LYS A 17 23.12 -58.00 0.78
CA LYS A 17 22.55 -57.16 1.84
C LYS A 17 21.32 -57.87 2.40
N LYS A 18 21.44 -58.46 3.59
CA LYS A 18 20.27 -58.64 4.45
C LYS A 18 19.85 -57.23 4.84
N GLU A 19 18.73 -56.78 4.27
CA GLU A 19 18.00 -55.63 4.78
C GLU A 19 17.76 -55.87 6.28
N GLU A 20 18.49 -55.17 7.14
CA GLU A 20 18.05 -54.99 8.52
C GLU A 20 16.69 -54.30 8.42
N LYS A 21 15.63 -55.04 8.73
CA LYS A 21 14.26 -54.51 8.77
C LYS A 21 14.29 -53.23 9.59
N ILE A 22 13.93 -52.12 8.97
CA ILE A 22 13.62 -50.88 9.67
C ILE A 22 12.42 -51.19 10.57
N VAL A 23 12.69 -51.49 11.84
CA VAL A 23 11.64 -51.69 12.84
C VAL A 23 11.10 -50.30 13.17
N ALA A 24 9.80 -50.08 12.95
CA ALA A 24 9.14 -48.86 13.38
C ALA A 24 9.30 -48.74 14.90
N LEU A 25 9.69 -47.54 15.37
CA LEU A 25 9.75 -47.22 16.80
C LEU A 25 8.41 -47.61 17.45
N ASP A 26 8.46 -48.35 18.55
CA ASP A 26 7.26 -48.67 19.30
C ASP A 26 6.77 -47.43 20.07
N ASP A 27 5.52 -47.46 20.55
CA ASP A 27 4.96 -46.33 21.30
C ASP A 27 5.78 -46.00 22.56
N SER A 28 6.49 -47.01 23.10
CA SER A 28 7.41 -46.92 24.23
C SER A 28 8.64 -46.06 23.91
N ASP A 29 9.30 -46.34 22.79
CA ASP A 29 10.48 -45.63 22.30
C ASP A 29 10.12 -44.19 21.92
N ILE A 30 8.93 -43.99 21.33
CA ILE A 30 8.38 -42.67 21.04
C ILE A 30 8.10 -41.90 22.34
N GLN A 31 7.60 -42.55 23.40
CA GLN A 31 7.43 -41.93 24.72
C GLN A 31 8.77 -41.54 25.34
N ILE A 32 9.76 -42.41 25.28
CA ILE A 32 11.11 -42.15 25.82
C ILE A 32 11.74 -40.95 25.10
N LEU A 33 11.68 -40.91 23.77
CA LEU A 33 12.14 -39.78 22.96
C LEU A 33 11.39 -38.48 23.27
N LYS A 34 10.08 -38.55 23.55
CA LYS A 34 9.28 -37.39 23.96
C LYS A 34 9.65 -36.88 25.36
N THR A 35 9.99 -37.77 26.29
CA THR A 35 10.44 -37.40 27.65
C THR A 35 11.92 -36.97 27.70
N TYR A 36 12.73 -37.34 26.71
CA TYR A 36 14.14 -37.00 26.66
C TYR A 36 14.32 -35.48 26.56
N GLY A 37 14.85 -34.86 27.62
CA GLY A 37 15.05 -33.41 27.72
C GLY A 37 13.93 -32.63 28.42
N GLN A 38 12.86 -33.28 28.88
CA GLN A 38 11.84 -32.62 29.71
C GLN A 38 12.27 -32.61 31.18
N GLY A 39 12.31 -31.42 31.80
CA GLY A 39 12.60 -31.28 33.24
C GLY A 39 11.51 -31.92 34.11
N PRO A 40 11.78 -32.20 35.41
CA PRO A 40 10.88 -32.93 36.31
C PRO A 40 9.50 -32.27 36.47
N TYR A 41 9.39 -30.97 36.20
CA TYR A 41 8.14 -30.20 36.30
C TYR A 41 7.30 -30.15 35.01
N ALA A 42 7.81 -30.65 33.88
CA ALA A 42 7.10 -30.55 32.59
C ALA A 42 5.74 -31.25 32.59
N ASN A 43 5.66 -32.41 33.26
CA ASN A 43 4.41 -33.14 33.41
C ASN A 43 3.44 -32.44 34.36
N SER A 44 3.95 -31.87 35.47
CA SER A 44 3.14 -31.10 36.42
C SER A 44 2.56 -29.83 35.80
N LEU A 45 3.32 -29.13 34.95
CA LEU A 45 2.84 -27.94 34.23
C LEU A 45 1.76 -28.30 33.20
N LYS A 46 1.94 -29.38 32.43
CA LYS A 46 0.92 -29.87 31.50
C LYS A 46 -0.36 -30.30 32.21
N HIS A 47 -0.22 -30.94 33.38
CA HIS A 47 -1.36 -31.31 34.21
C HIS A 47 -2.08 -30.07 34.74
N ALA A 48 -1.35 -29.07 35.24
CA ALA A 48 -1.94 -27.82 35.71
C ALA A 48 -2.66 -27.05 34.59
N GLU A 49 -2.10 -26.99 33.39
CA GLU A 49 -2.77 -26.39 32.22
C GLU A 49 -4.06 -27.14 31.83
N ALA A 50 -4.04 -28.47 31.87
CA ALA A 50 -5.21 -29.29 31.63
C ALA A 50 -6.30 -29.04 32.71
N ASP A 51 -5.90 -28.99 33.98
CA ASP A 51 -6.80 -28.71 35.09
C ASP A 51 -7.44 -27.33 34.98
N ILE A 52 -6.67 -26.30 34.62
CA ILE A 52 -7.20 -24.93 34.42
C ILE A 52 -8.25 -24.92 33.30
N LYS A 53 -8.00 -25.62 32.19
CA LYS A 53 -8.95 -25.74 31.08
C LYS A 53 -10.20 -26.50 31.48
N ASP A 54 -10.07 -27.58 32.23
CA ASP A 54 -11.20 -28.36 32.71
C ASP A 54 -12.06 -27.57 33.72
N ILE A 55 -11.42 -26.78 34.60
CA ILE A 55 -12.12 -25.87 35.51
C ILE A 55 -12.86 -24.79 34.70
N GLN A 56 -12.21 -24.17 33.73
CA GLN A 56 -12.84 -23.17 32.87
C GLN A 56 -14.04 -23.75 32.09
N LYS A 57 -13.89 -24.96 31.54
CA LYS A 57 -14.96 -25.68 30.85
C LYS A 57 -16.13 -25.98 31.80
N ARG A 58 -15.86 -26.49 33.00
CA ARG A 58 -16.88 -26.74 34.03
C ARG A 58 -17.59 -25.46 34.46
N ILE A 59 -16.88 -24.34 34.56
CA ILE A 59 -17.45 -23.02 34.87
C ILE A 59 -18.37 -22.58 33.73
N ASN A 60 -17.93 -22.68 32.47
CA ASN A 60 -18.73 -22.30 31.30
C ASN A 60 -19.97 -23.20 31.11
N GLU A 61 -19.83 -24.51 31.33
CA GLU A 61 -20.95 -25.46 31.33
C GLU A 61 -21.98 -25.12 32.42
N LYS A 62 -21.53 -24.72 33.62
CA LYS A 62 -22.41 -24.28 34.70
C LYS A 62 -23.04 -22.91 34.46
N LEU A 63 -22.33 -21.99 33.81
CA LEU A 63 -22.86 -20.67 33.41
C LEU A 63 -23.86 -20.77 32.25
N GLY A 64 -23.92 -21.92 31.56
CA GLY A 64 -24.82 -22.14 30.43
C GLY A 64 -24.47 -21.32 29.18
N VAL A 65 -23.27 -20.75 29.12
CA VAL A 65 -22.76 -20.01 27.95
C VAL A 65 -22.20 -21.03 26.97
N LYS A 66 -23.04 -21.47 26.02
CA LYS A 66 -22.56 -22.17 24.83
C LYS A 66 -22.00 -21.11 23.88
N GLU A 67 -20.78 -21.31 23.38
CA GLU A 67 -20.23 -20.52 22.27
C GLU A 67 -21.11 -20.72 21.04
N SER A 68 -22.12 -19.87 20.91
CA SER A 68 -22.86 -19.68 19.67
C SER A 68 -22.45 -18.33 19.11
N ASP A 69 -22.00 -18.34 17.85
CA ASP A 69 -21.69 -17.20 16.99
C ASP A 69 -22.83 -16.17 16.83
N THR A 70 -23.90 -16.27 17.61
CA THR A 70 -25.12 -15.44 17.58
C THR A 70 -25.10 -14.27 18.57
N GLY A 71 -24.06 -14.10 19.38
CA GLY A 71 -23.95 -12.96 20.30
C GLY A 71 -25.03 -12.91 21.39
N LEU A 72 -25.57 -14.07 21.80
CA LEU A 72 -26.55 -14.12 22.89
C LEU A 72 -25.89 -13.81 24.24
N ALA A 73 -26.54 -12.95 25.03
CA ALA A 73 -26.13 -12.63 26.39
C ALA A 73 -26.20 -13.87 27.30
N SER A 74 -25.42 -13.86 28.39
CA SER A 74 -25.45 -14.92 29.42
C SER A 74 -26.89 -15.19 29.89
N PRO A 75 -27.29 -16.44 30.18
CA PRO A 75 -28.63 -16.77 30.67
C PRO A 75 -29.08 -16.00 31.92
N ASN A 76 -28.13 -15.50 32.72
CA ASN A 76 -28.41 -14.66 33.89
C ASN A 76 -28.86 -13.23 33.52
N LEU A 77 -28.61 -12.81 32.28
CA LEU A 77 -29.03 -11.54 31.68
C LEU A 77 -30.30 -11.71 30.81
N TRP A 78 -30.96 -12.88 30.85
CA TRP A 78 -32.31 -13.00 30.30
C TRP A 78 -33.24 -12.18 31.17
N ASP A 79 -33.34 -10.92 30.78
CA ASP A 79 -33.95 -9.88 31.58
C ASP A 79 -35.47 -10.06 31.57
N LEU A 80 -36.03 -10.47 32.72
CA LEU A 80 -37.48 -10.46 32.97
C LEU A 80 -38.09 -9.09 32.64
N ALA A 81 -37.30 -7.99 32.71
CA ALA A 81 -37.74 -6.67 32.28
C ALA A 81 -37.87 -6.55 30.75
N ALA A 82 -37.01 -7.20 29.97
CA ALA A 82 -37.14 -7.23 28.51
C ALA A 82 -38.36 -8.07 28.07
N ASP A 83 -38.63 -9.18 28.75
CA ASP A 83 -39.86 -9.97 28.54
C ASP A 83 -41.10 -9.20 28.99
N ARG A 84 -41.03 -8.46 30.10
CA ARG A 84 -42.10 -7.54 30.53
C ARG A 84 -42.30 -6.39 29.56
N GLN A 85 -41.24 -5.86 28.93
CA GLN A 85 -41.34 -4.85 27.87
C GLN A 85 -41.98 -5.41 26.60
N ARG A 86 -41.68 -6.66 26.22
CA ARG A 86 -42.32 -7.35 25.09
C ARG A 86 -43.78 -7.72 25.37
N MET A 87 -44.11 -8.03 26.63
CA MET A 87 -45.46 -8.33 27.10
C MET A 87 -46.29 -7.06 27.39
N GLY A 88 -45.63 -5.92 27.59
CA GLY A 88 -46.29 -4.62 27.64
C GLY A 88 -46.90 -4.31 26.29
N GLU A 89 -48.16 -3.86 26.26
CA GLU A 89 -48.87 -3.43 25.04
C GLU A 89 -48.27 -2.15 24.40
N GLU A 90 -46.97 -1.90 24.55
CA GLU A 90 -46.28 -0.84 23.85
C GLU A 90 -45.92 -1.33 22.45
N HIS A 91 -46.92 -1.22 21.58
CA HIS A 91 -46.77 -1.41 20.14
C HIS A 91 -45.55 -0.61 19.65
N PRO A 92 -44.75 -1.15 18.71
CA PRO A 92 -43.58 -0.44 18.19
C PRO A 92 -44.03 0.90 17.57
N LEU A 93 -43.59 1.99 18.18
CA LEU A 93 -43.87 3.34 17.70
C LEU A 93 -43.14 3.58 16.39
N GLN A 94 -43.87 4.09 15.40
CA GLN A 94 -43.31 4.52 14.13
C GLN A 94 -42.75 5.94 14.26
N VAL A 95 -41.52 6.14 13.78
CA VAL A 95 -40.87 7.46 13.84
C VAL A 95 -41.41 8.36 12.72
N ALA A 96 -41.98 9.50 13.09
CA ALA A 96 -42.44 10.55 12.19
C ALA A 96 -41.77 11.90 12.52
N ARG A 97 -41.94 12.90 11.64
CA ARG A 97 -41.52 14.29 11.89
C ARG A 97 -42.74 15.21 11.90
N CYS A 98 -42.91 16.00 12.95
CA CYS A 98 -43.90 17.07 12.96
C CYS A 98 -43.47 18.15 11.96
N THR A 99 -44.32 18.47 10.99
CA THR A 99 -43.99 19.45 9.93
C THR A 99 -44.67 20.78 10.15
N LYS A 100 -45.88 20.77 10.69
CA LYS A 100 -46.64 21.99 10.95
C LYS A 100 -47.66 21.73 12.06
N ILE A 101 -47.85 22.72 12.92
CA ILE A 101 -48.91 22.73 13.93
C ILE A 101 -50.10 23.51 13.36
N ILE A 102 -51.29 22.92 13.41
CA ILE A 102 -52.55 23.57 13.02
C ILE A 102 -53.26 23.94 14.33
N PRO A 103 -53.11 25.19 14.80
CA PRO A 103 -53.84 25.65 15.97
C PRO A 103 -55.33 25.69 15.67
N VAL A 104 -56.17 25.29 16.64
CA VAL A 104 -57.62 25.40 16.49
C VAL A 104 -58.06 26.85 16.66
N ASP A 105 -58.80 27.38 15.68
CA ASP A 105 -59.41 28.70 15.80
C ASP A 105 -60.44 28.71 16.95
N PRO A 106 -60.34 29.63 17.93
CA PRO A 106 -61.19 29.63 19.11
C PRO A 106 -62.69 29.81 18.76
N LYS A 107 -62.99 30.46 17.64
CA LYS A 107 -64.37 30.67 17.15
C LYS A 107 -65.04 29.40 16.58
N LEU A 108 -64.26 28.48 16.01
CA LEU A 108 -64.76 27.19 15.50
C LEU A 108 -64.90 26.16 16.63
N ALA A 109 -64.03 26.22 17.65
CA ALA A 109 -64.14 25.41 18.85
C ALA A 109 -65.39 25.72 19.69
N GLU A 110 -65.79 27.00 19.80
CA GLU A 110 -67.05 27.38 20.48
C GLU A 110 -68.29 26.97 19.68
N ALA A 111 -68.25 27.03 18.34
CA ALA A 111 -69.36 26.56 17.50
C ALA A 111 -69.57 25.03 17.60
N ALA A 112 -68.50 24.25 17.77
CA ALA A 112 -68.58 22.81 17.98
C ALA A 112 -69.16 22.43 19.37
N LYS A 113 -68.95 23.25 20.40
CA LYS A 113 -69.57 23.07 21.73
C LYS A 113 -71.09 23.21 21.72
N ALA A 114 -71.65 24.00 20.80
CA ALA A 114 -73.10 24.22 20.70
C ALA A 114 -73.87 23.06 20.05
N VAL A 115 -73.19 22.16 19.31
CA VAL A 115 -73.84 21.09 18.53
C VAL A 115 -74.00 19.77 19.30
N ASN A 116 -73.26 19.56 20.40
CA ASN A 116 -73.34 18.33 21.21
C ASN A 116 -73.73 18.62 22.68
N PRO A 117 -75.03 18.64 23.02
CA PRO A 117 -75.46 18.68 24.41
C PRO A 117 -75.47 17.27 25.02
N ALA A 118 -74.75 17.11 26.14
CA ALA A 118 -74.94 16.10 27.19
C ALA A 118 -75.44 14.70 26.75
N GLY A 119 -74.52 13.81 26.35
CA GLY A 119 -74.91 12.44 25.99
C GLY A 119 -73.79 11.43 25.75
N ALA A 120 -72.67 11.50 26.46
CA ALA A 120 -71.75 10.36 26.59
C ALA A 120 -70.91 10.51 27.87
N ALA A 121 -71.30 9.75 28.90
CA ALA A 121 -70.47 9.55 30.08
C ALA A 121 -69.25 8.68 29.71
N GLN A 122 -68.11 9.04 30.29
CA GLN A 122 -66.82 8.34 30.29
C GLN A 122 -66.04 8.28 28.95
N GLY A 123 -65.13 9.24 28.80
CA GLY A 123 -63.79 8.95 28.25
C GLY A 123 -63.38 9.60 26.93
N GLN A 124 -64.28 10.22 26.17
CA GLN A 124 -63.92 10.87 24.90
C GLN A 124 -64.28 12.35 24.92
N LYS A 125 -63.32 13.20 25.30
CA LYS A 125 -63.37 14.62 24.93
C LYS A 125 -63.30 14.71 23.40
N GLY A 126 -64.18 15.52 22.80
CA GLY A 126 -64.36 15.57 21.35
C GLY A 126 -63.07 15.91 20.60
N ALA A 127 -62.86 15.24 19.47
CA ALA A 127 -61.67 15.34 18.62
C ALA A 127 -61.44 16.73 17.95
N ASP A 128 -62.31 17.71 18.23
CA ASP A 128 -62.26 19.07 17.66
C ASP A 128 -61.89 20.18 18.68
N GLU A 129 -61.56 19.82 19.93
CA GLU A 129 -61.07 20.79 20.94
C GLU A 129 -59.53 20.89 21.00
N GLN A 130 -58.79 20.03 20.31
CA GLN A 130 -57.32 19.93 20.43
C GLN A 130 -56.59 20.33 19.15
N ASP A 131 -55.39 20.91 19.31
CA ASP A 131 -54.48 21.24 18.21
C ASP A 131 -54.18 20.01 17.35
N LYS A 132 -54.22 20.19 16.04
CA LYS A 132 -53.96 19.13 15.05
C LYS A 132 -52.55 19.28 14.51
N TYR A 133 -51.84 18.19 14.34
CA TYR A 133 -50.43 18.18 13.94
C TYR A 133 -50.29 17.52 12.57
N VAL A 134 -49.50 18.11 11.68
CA VAL A 134 -49.18 17.48 10.39
C VAL A 134 -47.87 16.72 10.54
N ILE A 135 -47.93 15.40 10.53
CA ILE A 135 -46.74 14.54 10.59
C ILE A 135 -46.35 14.05 9.20
N ASN A 136 -45.05 13.89 8.97
CA ASN A 136 -44.49 13.27 7.77
C ASN A 136 -43.80 11.95 8.14
N ILE A 137 -44.26 10.85 7.55
CA ILE A 137 -43.70 9.51 7.74
C ILE A 137 -42.88 9.16 6.49
N LYS A 138 -41.59 8.85 6.68
CA LYS A 138 -40.56 8.69 5.62
C LYS A 138 -40.90 7.72 4.47
N GLN A 139 -41.88 6.84 4.63
CA GLN A 139 -42.22 5.78 3.66
C GLN A 139 -43.60 5.90 3.02
N ILE A 140 -44.48 6.80 3.50
CA ILE A 140 -45.92 6.72 3.20
C ILE A 140 -46.47 8.06 2.71
N ALA A 141 -46.84 8.96 3.62
CA ALA A 141 -47.54 10.20 3.31
C ALA A 141 -47.49 11.17 4.51
N LYS A 142 -48.10 12.36 4.31
CA LYS A 142 -48.37 13.32 5.38
C LYS A 142 -49.74 13.01 5.98
N PHE A 143 -49.84 12.96 7.32
CA PHE A 143 -51.08 12.73 8.05
C PHE A 143 -51.37 13.89 8.99
N VAL A 144 -52.64 14.20 9.18
CA VAL A 144 -53.10 15.11 10.23
C VAL A 144 -53.47 14.24 11.43
N VAL A 145 -52.82 14.47 12.56
CA VAL A 145 -52.89 13.62 13.75
C VAL A 145 -53.18 14.43 15.00
N GLY A 146 -53.81 13.78 15.97
CA GLY A 146 -54.01 14.33 17.31
C GLY A 146 -52.86 13.98 18.26
N LEU A 147 -52.87 14.62 19.43
CA LEU A 147 -52.02 14.28 20.57
C LEU A 147 -52.51 13.00 21.23
N GLY A 148 -51.58 12.16 21.70
CA GLY A 148 -51.87 11.05 22.59
C GLY A 148 -51.90 11.49 24.06
N ASP A 149 -52.40 10.63 24.94
CA ASP A 149 -52.65 10.95 26.35
C ASP A 149 -51.39 11.24 27.17
N ARG A 150 -50.20 10.91 26.65
CA ARG A 150 -48.91 10.99 27.35
C ARG A 150 -48.14 12.30 27.11
N VAL A 151 -48.57 13.16 26.18
CA VAL A 151 -47.80 14.34 25.74
C VAL A 151 -48.64 15.60 25.81
N ALA A 152 -48.06 16.70 26.32
CA ALA A 152 -48.70 18.00 26.28
C ALA A 152 -48.40 18.74 24.97
N ALA A 153 -49.30 19.63 24.55
CA ALA A 153 -49.10 20.46 23.36
C ALA A 153 -47.84 21.35 23.41
N THR A 154 -47.36 21.67 24.62
CA THR A 154 -46.14 22.46 24.84
C THR A 154 -44.86 21.72 24.48
N ASP A 155 -44.88 20.40 24.47
CA ASP A 155 -43.67 19.58 24.32
C ASP A 155 -43.37 19.26 22.84
N ILE A 156 -44.26 19.67 21.93
CA ILE A 156 -44.14 19.41 20.49
C ILE A 156 -43.90 20.71 19.74
N GLU A 157 -42.73 20.80 19.12
CA GLU A 157 -42.37 21.91 18.24
C GLU A 157 -42.41 21.50 16.76
N GLU A 158 -42.56 22.50 15.89
CA GLU A 158 -42.44 22.30 14.45
C GLU A 158 -41.04 21.80 14.09
N GLY A 159 -40.96 20.73 13.30
CA GLY A 159 -39.70 20.12 12.90
C GLY A 159 -39.20 19.01 13.83
N MET A 160 -39.80 18.83 15.02
CA MET A 160 -39.41 17.80 15.99
C MET A 160 -39.74 16.38 15.50
N ARG A 161 -38.94 15.39 15.92
CA ARG A 161 -39.24 13.98 15.67
C ARG A 161 -40.19 13.48 16.75
N VAL A 162 -41.18 12.69 16.35
CA VAL A 162 -42.21 12.19 17.26
C VAL A 162 -42.45 10.71 16.99
N GLY A 163 -42.64 9.95 18.06
CA GLY A 163 -43.08 8.56 18.03
C GLY A 163 -44.58 8.51 17.88
N VAL A 164 -45.06 7.90 16.81
CA VAL A 164 -46.46 7.82 16.44
C VAL A 164 -46.90 6.37 16.47
N ASP A 165 -48.08 6.11 17.02
CA ASP A 165 -48.64 4.75 16.99
C ASP A 165 -48.98 4.32 15.54
N ARG A 166 -48.68 3.08 15.19
CA ARG A 166 -48.92 2.53 13.84
C ARG A 166 -50.41 2.32 13.55
N THR A 167 -51.23 2.10 14.59
CA THR A 167 -52.66 1.78 14.39
C THR A 167 -53.53 3.03 14.35
N LYS A 168 -53.36 3.94 15.32
CA LYS A 168 -54.20 5.14 15.46
C LYS A 168 -53.57 6.41 14.90
N TYR A 169 -52.30 6.36 14.50
CA TYR A 169 -51.53 7.53 14.07
C TYR A 169 -51.68 8.72 15.04
N GLN A 170 -51.43 8.50 16.33
CA GLN A 170 -51.43 9.54 17.36
C GLN A 170 -50.00 9.73 17.91
N ILE A 171 -49.64 10.97 18.26
CA ILE A 171 -48.32 11.27 18.81
C ILE A 171 -48.26 10.81 20.27
N GLN A 172 -47.40 9.84 20.58
CA GLN A 172 -47.28 9.25 21.91
C GLN A 172 -46.08 9.77 22.70
N ILE A 173 -44.95 10.04 22.03
CA ILE A 173 -43.70 10.44 22.69
C ILE A 173 -42.91 11.39 21.78
N PRO A 174 -42.43 12.54 22.28
CA PRO A 174 -41.44 13.35 21.57
C PRO A 174 -40.08 12.64 21.53
N LEU A 175 -39.47 12.56 20.36
CA LEU A 175 -38.16 11.94 20.17
C LEU A 175 -37.08 13.02 20.04
N PRO A 176 -35.86 12.75 20.53
CA PRO A 176 -34.75 13.66 20.30
C PRO A 176 -34.52 13.89 18.79
N PRO A 177 -34.05 15.09 18.41
CA PRO A 177 -33.75 15.39 17.02
C PRO A 177 -32.74 14.37 16.46
N LYS A 178 -32.84 14.10 15.15
CA LYS A 178 -31.90 13.19 14.49
C LYS A 178 -30.56 13.89 14.41
N ILE A 179 -29.64 13.49 15.27
CA ILE A 179 -28.23 13.77 15.07
C ILE A 179 -27.70 12.63 14.20
N ASP A 180 -27.00 12.94 13.10
CA ASP A 180 -26.39 11.87 12.33
C ASP A 180 -25.34 11.13 13.17
N ALA A 181 -25.32 9.81 13.02
CA ALA A 181 -24.39 8.95 13.75
C ALA A 181 -22.94 9.31 13.42
N SER A 182 -22.66 9.76 12.19
CA SER A 182 -21.34 10.26 11.77
C SER A 182 -20.86 11.43 12.64
N VAL A 183 -21.73 12.40 12.92
CA VAL A 183 -21.40 13.57 13.75
C VAL A 183 -21.28 13.19 15.23
N THR A 184 -22.09 12.23 15.68
CA THR A 184 -22.03 11.72 17.06
C THR A 184 -20.71 10.97 17.32
N MET A 185 -20.22 10.21 16.33
CA MET A 185 -18.93 9.50 16.40
C MET A 185 -17.71 10.44 16.43
N MET A 186 -17.87 11.72 16.01
CA MET A 186 -16.83 12.76 16.14
C MET A 186 -16.71 13.31 17.57
N GLN A 187 -17.65 12.97 18.45
CA GLN A 187 -17.53 13.31 19.87
C GLN A 187 -16.42 12.45 20.50
N VAL A 188 -15.48 13.11 21.15
CA VAL A 188 -14.45 12.42 21.92
C VAL A 188 -15.02 12.19 23.30
N GLU A 189 -15.53 10.98 23.57
CA GLU A 189 -16.09 10.62 24.89
C GLU A 189 -14.99 10.40 25.94
N GLU A 190 -13.78 10.00 25.52
CA GLU A 190 -12.65 9.77 26.44
C GLU A 190 -11.69 10.96 26.50
N LYS A 191 -11.50 11.50 27.71
CA LYS A 191 -10.53 12.56 27.98
C LYS A 191 -9.12 12.09 27.57
N PRO A 192 -8.38 12.83 26.73
CA PRO A 192 -7.00 12.46 26.40
C PRO A 192 -6.09 12.61 27.62
N ASP A 193 -5.20 11.65 27.87
CA ASP A 193 -4.31 11.64 29.05
C ASP A 193 -3.20 12.72 29.06
N VAL A 194 -3.16 13.61 28.07
CA VAL A 194 -2.08 14.60 27.93
C VAL A 194 -2.29 15.76 28.91
N THR A 195 -1.24 16.13 29.63
CA THR A 195 -1.26 17.23 30.61
C THR A 195 -0.41 18.42 30.14
N TYR A 196 -0.63 19.61 30.73
CA TYR A 196 0.21 20.78 30.44
C TYR A 196 1.68 20.58 30.80
N SER A 197 2.00 19.71 31.76
CA SER A 197 3.38 19.35 32.11
C SER A 197 4.12 18.60 31.00
N ASP A 198 3.39 18.07 30.02
CA ASP A 198 3.97 17.32 28.90
C ASP A 198 4.32 18.24 27.72
N ILE A 199 3.96 19.52 27.81
CA ILE A 199 4.21 20.51 26.77
C ILE A 199 5.37 21.41 27.21
N GLY A 200 6.48 21.36 26.48
CA GLY A 200 7.67 22.14 26.75
C GLY A 200 7.86 23.32 25.80
N GLY A 201 8.51 24.39 26.27
CA GLY A 201 8.98 25.49 25.42
C GLY A 201 7.94 26.51 24.96
N CYS A 202 6.66 26.35 25.30
CA CYS A 202 5.55 27.20 24.80
C CYS A 202 4.75 27.89 25.92
N LYS A 203 5.40 28.46 26.94
CA LYS A 203 4.73 28.99 28.14
C LYS A 203 3.76 30.13 27.82
N GLU A 204 4.19 31.10 27.02
CA GLU A 204 3.36 32.27 26.66
C GLU A 204 2.16 31.86 25.80
N GLN A 205 2.36 30.91 24.88
CA GLN A 205 1.31 30.39 24.01
C GLN A 205 0.26 29.61 24.82
N ILE A 206 0.71 28.83 25.80
CA ILE A 206 -0.19 28.09 26.71
C ILE A 206 -0.99 29.09 27.54
N GLU A 207 -0.38 30.14 28.11
CA GLU A 207 -1.10 31.10 28.93
C GLU A 207 -2.21 31.82 28.14
N LYS A 208 -1.89 32.29 26.92
CA LYS A 208 -2.90 32.86 26.00
C LYS A 208 -4.05 31.90 25.70
N LEU A 209 -3.77 30.60 25.59
CA LEU A 209 -4.78 29.57 25.35
C LEU A 209 -5.67 29.36 26.59
N ARG A 210 -5.08 29.38 27.79
CA ARG A 210 -5.78 29.23 29.08
C ARG A 210 -6.68 30.42 29.40
N GLU A 211 -6.24 31.63 29.08
CA GLU A 211 -7.04 32.85 29.26
C GLU A 211 -8.34 32.81 28.44
N VAL A 212 -8.31 32.23 27.24
CA VAL A 212 -9.45 32.25 26.31
C VAL A 212 -10.37 31.05 26.48
N VAL A 213 -9.84 29.87 26.80
CA VAL A 213 -10.64 28.64 26.92
C VAL A 213 -10.94 28.29 28.37
N GLU A 214 -9.92 28.14 29.21
CA GLU A 214 -10.04 27.59 30.56
C GLU A 214 -10.66 28.61 31.54
N THR A 215 -10.18 29.84 31.54
CA THR A 215 -10.60 30.90 32.48
C THR A 215 -12.10 31.26 32.38
N PRO A 216 -12.70 31.44 31.18
CA PRO A 216 -14.13 31.72 31.08
C PRO A 216 -15.03 30.52 31.39
N LEU A 217 -14.52 29.29 31.30
CA LEU A 217 -15.28 28.09 31.67
C LEU A 217 -15.24 27.82 33.17
N LEU A 218 -14.10 28.07 33.83
CA LEU A 218 -13.95 27.87 35.29
C LEU A 218 -14.51 29.02 36.12
N SER A 219 -14.28 30.26 35.70
CA SER A 219 -14.64 31.47 36.46
C SER A 219 -15.34 32.51 35.59
N PRO A 220 -16.58 32.24 35.13
CA PRO A 220 -17.34 33.18 34.31
C PRO A 220 -17.67 34.50 35.05
N GLU A 221 -17.77 34.46 36.38
CA GLU A 221 -18.04 35.61 37.26
C GLU A 221 -17.08 36.78 37.05
N ARG A 222 -15.80 36.51 36.74
CA ARG A 222 -14.78 37.55 36.50
C ARG A 222 -15.10 38.38 35.25
N PHE A 223 -15.64 37.73 34.22
CA PHE A 223 -16.01 38.38 32.96
C PHE A 223 -17.32 39.17 33.09
N VAL A 224 -18.30 38.59 33.80
CA VAL A 224 -19.60 39.24 34.06
C VAL A 224 -19.43 40.48 34.93
N ASN A 225 -18.65 40.40 36.02
CA ASN A 225 -18.39 41.54 36.91
C ASN A 225 -17.65 42.68 36.22
N LEU A 226 -16.76 42.36 35.28
CA LEU A 226 -16.03 43.34 34.48
C LEU A 226 -16.88 43.87 33.30
N GLY A 227 -17.97 43.19 32.95
CA GLY A 227 -18.86 43.56 31.84
C GLY A 227 -18.27 43.31 30.45
N ILE A 228 -17.38 42.34 30.32
CA ILE A 228 -16.74 41.98 29.04
C ILE A 228 -17.16 40.59 28.56
N ASP A 229 -17.40 40.46 27.26
CA ASP A 229 -17.61 39.14 26.66
C ASP A 229 -16.27 38.44 26.40
N PRO A 230 -16.10 37.17 26.82
CA PRO A 230 -14.88 36.44 26.56
C PRO A 230 -14.76 36.10 25.06
N PRO A 231 -13.53 36.12 24.50
CA PRO A 231 -13.29 35.72 23.12
C PRO A 231 -13.79 34.29 22.84
N LYS A 232 -14.33 34.06 21.64
CA LYS A 232 -15.04 32.82 21.29
C LYS A 232 -14.19 31.86 20.45
N GLY A 233 -13.27 32.40 19.65
CA GLY A 233 -12.45 31.62 18.72
C GLY A 233 -10.95 31.83 18.87
N ILE A 234 -10.18 30.75 18.70
CA ILE A 234 -8.71 30.76 18.68
C ILE A 234 -8.20 30.04 17.45
N LEU A 235 -7.22 30.65 16.77
CA LEU A 235 -6.44 30.03 15.71
C LEU A 235 -5.03 29.70 16.21
N LEU A 236 -4.69 28.42 16.21
CA LEU A 236 -3.35 27.90 16.45
C LEU A 236 -2.66 27.71 15.09
N PHE A 237 -1.57 28.41 14.84
CA PHE A 237 -0.84 28.27 13.57
C PHE A 237 0.66 28.21 13.79
N GLY A 238 1.37 27.53 12.90
CA GLY A 238 2.83 27.40 12.95
C GLY A 238 3.33 26.19 12.14
N PRO A 239 4.64 25.95 12.06
CA PRO A 239 5.19 24.79 11.37
C PRO A 239 4.66 23.46 11.95
N PRO A 240 4.59 22.38 11.15
CA PRO A 240 4.22 21.05 11.67
C PRO A 240 5.22 20.59 12.75
N GLY A 241 4.74 19.81 13.73
CA GLY A 241 5.60 19.27 14.79
C GLY A 241 5.92 20.24 15.95
N THR A 242 5.28 21.41 16.01
CA THR A 242 5.41 22.39 17.12
C THR A 242 4.46 22.16 18.30
N GLY A 243 3.62 21.11 18.25
CA GLY A 243 2.75 20.73 19.36
C GLY A 243 1.36 21.36 19.38
N LYS A 244 0.88 21.96 18.29
CA LYS A 244 -0.49 22.54 18.18
C LYS A 244 -1.59 21.58 18.63
N THR A 245 -1.61 20.36 18.08
CA THR A 245 -2.57 19.31 18.45
C THR A 245 -2.37 18.81 19.89
N LEU A 246 -1.13 18.81 20.41
CA LEU A 246 -0.85 18.44 21.80
C LEU A 246 -1.41 19.48 22.79
N CYS A 247 -1.28 20.78 22.47
CA CYS A 247 -1.88 21.86 23.26
C CYS A 247 -3.40 21.75 23.31
N ALA A 248 -4.04 21.47 22.18
CA ALA A 248 -5.49 21.29 22.13
C ALA A 248 -5.96 20.09 23.00
N ARG A 249 -5.22 18.98 22.97
CA ARG A 249 -5.51 17.81 23.82
C ARG A 249 -5.31 18.11 25.31
N ALA A 250 -4.27 18.85 25.68
CA ALA A 250 -4.04 19.22 27.08
C ALA A 250 -5.14 20.14 27.63
N VAL A 251 -5.65 21.06 26.82
CA VAL A 251 -6.82 21.88 27.17
C VAL A 251 -8.03 20.98 27.40
N ALA A 252 -8.30 20.04 26.48
CA ALA A 252 -9.44 19.12 26.57
C ALA A 252 -9.42 18.28 27.86
N ASN A 253 -8.24 17.83 28.30
CA ASN A 253 -8.10 17.09 29.55
C ASN A 253 -8.39 17.95 30.78
N ARG A 254 -7.97 19.22 30.76
CA ARG A 254 -8.14 20.12 31.90
C ARG A 254 -9.56 20.67 32.03
N THR A 255 -10.29 20.77 30.92
CA THR A 255 -11.67 21.26 30.92
C THR A 255 -12.67 20.12 31.08
N ASP A 256 -13.61 20.24 32.01
CA ASP A 256 -14.75 19.30 32.14
C ASP A 256 -15.88 19.58 31.11
N ALA A 257 -15.57 20.32 30.05
CA ALA A 257 -16.49 20.62 28.97
C ALA A 257 -16.48 19.49 27.92
N THR A 258 -17.58 19.35 27.18
CA THR A 258 -17.60 18.37 26.09
C THR A 258 -16.64 18.79 24.98
N PHE A 259 -15.72 17.90 24.62
CA PHE A 259 -14.75 18.11 23.56
C PHE A 259 -15.16 17.38 22.28
N ILE A 260 -15.32 18.13 21.20
CA ILE A 260 -15.63 17.58 19.88
C ILE A 260 -14.43 17.83 18.98
N ARG A 261 -13.82 16.75 18.48
CA ARG A 261 -12.67 16.82 17.57
C ARG A 261 -13.15 16.54 16.16
N VAL A 262 -12.93 17.48 15.27
CA VAL A 262 -13.22 17.34 13.85
C VAL A 262 -11.93 17.50 13.06
N ILE A 263 -11.62 16.54 12.19
CA ILE A 263 -10.50 16.68 11.26
C ILE A 263 -11.03 17.36 9.99
N GLY A 264 -10.34 18.38 9.47
CA GLY A 264 -10.80 19.15 8.32
C GLY A 264 -11.10 18.29 7.09
N SER A 265 -10.34 17.21 6.88
CA SER A 265 -10.56 16.25 5.79
C SER A 265 -11.83 15.42 5.93
N GLU A 266 -12.34 15.19 7.15
CA GLU A 266 -13.61 14.45 7.36
C GLU A 266 -14.82 15.24 6.88
N LEU A 267 -14.71 16.56 6.78
CA LEU A 267 -15.78 17.44 6.30
C LEU A 267 -15.94 17.41 4.77
N VAL A 268 -14.95 16.87 4.04
CA VAL A 268 -15.02 16.71 2.58
C VAL A 268 -15.71 15.40 2.25
N GLN A 269 -16.91 15.48 1.67
CA GLN A 269 -17.76 14.33 1.36
C GLN A 269 -17.97 14.16 -0.14
N LYS A 270 -18.25 12.93 -0.56
CA LYS A 270 -18.50 12.59 -1.99
C LYS A 270 -19.77 13.25 -2.53
N TYR A 271 -20.78 13.43 -1.67
CA TYR A 271 -22.08 13.98 -2.07
C TYR A 271 -22.12 15.49 -1.89
N VAL A 272 -22.62 16.19 -2.91
CA VAL A 272 -22.75 17.65 -2.93
C VAL A 272 -23.70 18.12 -1.82
N GLY A 273 -23.24 19.05 -0.98
CA GLY A 273 -23.98 19.62 0.15
C GLY A 273 -23.95 18.78 1.42
N GLU A 274 -23.37 17.58 1.40
CA GLU A 274 -23.28 16.71 2.59
C GLU A 274 -22.31 17.29 3.62
N GLY A 275 -21.18 17.85 3.18
CA GLY A 275 -20.21 18.53 4.04
C GLY A 275 -20.84 19.70 4.81
N ALA A 276 -21.58 20.56 4.09
CA ALA A 276 -22.32 21.65 4.71
C ALA A 276 -23.41 21.16 5.69
N ARG A 277 -24.11 20.05 5.38
CA ARG A 277 -25.09 19.48 6.33
C ARG A 277 -24.42 19.03 7.62
N MET A 278 -23.29 18.33 7.53
CA MET A 278 -22.54 17.88 8.72
C MET A 278 -22.10 19.05 9.60
N VAL A 279 -21.64 20.16 9.01
CA VAL A 279 -21.27 21.36 9.78
C VAL A 279 -22.48 21.93 10.52
N ARG A 280 -23.66 21.98 9.92
CA ARG A 280 -24.89 22.42 10.62
C ARG A 280 -25.21 21.52 11.81
N GLU A 281 -25.25 20.21 11.57
CA GLU A 281 -25.58 19.23 12.61
C GLU A 281 -24.55 19.25 13.76
N LEU A 282 -23.26 19.47 13.45
CA LEU A 282 -22.20 19.64 14.44
C LEU A 282 -22.48 20.82 15.38
N PHE A 283 -22.87 21.97 14.83
CA PHE A 283 -23.18 23.15 15.64
C PHE A 283 -24.52 23.01 16.40
N GLU A 284 -25.53 22.37 15.81
CA GLU A 284 -26.78 22.04 16.51
C GLU A 284 -26.54 21.13 17.72
N MET A 285 -25.70 20.09 17.52
CA MET A 285 -25.28 19.19 18.58
C MET A 285 -24.41 19.88 19.64
N ALA A 286 -23.59 20.86 19.26
CA ALA A 286 -22.81 21.65 20.21
C ALA A 286 -23.70 22.62 21.02
N ARG A 287 -24.75 23.19 20.40
CA ARG A 287 -25.71 24.09 21.06
C ARG A 287 -26.59 23.38 22.07
N SER A 288 -26.91 22.10 21.88
CA SER A 288 -27.68 21.33 22.86
C SER A 288 -26.91 21.07 24.16
N LYS A 289 -25.58 21.28 24.16
CA LYS A 289 -24.70 21.12 25.32
C LYS A 289 -24.46 22.46 26.01
N LYS A 290 -24.41 22.44 27.35
CA LYS A 290 -24.22 23.67 28.18
C LYS A 290 -22.87 24.36 27.94
N ALA A 291 -21.79 23.59 27.78
CA ALA A 291 -20.45 24.09 27.49
C ALA A 291 -19.75 23.10 26.57
N CYS A 292 -19.30 23.58 25.41
CA CYS A 292 -18.71 22.72 24.39
C CYS A 292 -17.49 23.39 23.76
N ILE A 293 -16.46 22.58 23.51
CA ILE A 293 -15.25 22.98 22.81
C ILE A 293 -15.22 22.20 21.49
N ILE A 294 -15.23 22.93 20.37
CA ILE A 294 -15.08 22.35 19.03
C ILE A 294 -13.65 22.60 18.58
N PHE A 295 -12.90 21.52 18.34
CA PHE A 295 -11.54 21.57 17.82
C PHE A 295 -11.50 21.09 16.37
N PHE A 296 -11.22 22.01 15.46
CA PHE A 296 -10.94 21.74 14.06
C PHE A 296 -9.42 21.58 13.87
N ASP A 297 -8.98 20.36 13.55
CA ASP A 297 -7.59 20.09 13.17
C ASP A 297 -7.44 20.09 11.64
N GLU A 298 -6.28 20.51 11.12
CA GLU A 298 -6.01 20.56 9.68
C GLU A 298 -7.09 21.29 8.87
N VAL A 299 -7.50 22.48 9.36
CA VAL A 299 -8.56 23.28 8.71
C VAL A 299 -8.15 23.80 7.32
N ASP A 300 -6.88 23.69 6.94
CA ASP A 300 -6.39 24.01 5.59
C ASP A 300 -6.94 23.09 4.50
N ALA A 301 -7.45 21.90 4.84
CA ALA A 301 -8.13 21.02 3.90
C ALA A 301 -9.46 21.59 3.37
N ILE A 302 -10.15 22.40 4.19
CA ILE A 302 -11.45 23.01 3.83
C ILE A 302 -11.42 24.53 3.75
N GLY A 303 -10.41 25.17 4.35
CA GLY A 303 -10.32 26.63 4.48
C GLY A 303 -9.70 27.33 3.28
N GLY A 304 -9.54 26.66 2.14
CA GLY A 304 -8.87 27.19 0.95
C GLY A 304 -9.50 28.50 0.45
N ALA A 305 -8.65 29.49 0.14
CA ALA A 305 -9.09 30.74 -0.45
C ALA A 305 -9.81 30.52 -1.80
N ARG A 306 -10.76 31.41 -2.10
CA ARG A 306 -11.58 31.34 -3.31
C ARG A 306 -10.72 31.61 -4.54
N PHE A 307 -10.58 30.62 -5.41
CA PHE A 307 -10.04 30.78 -6.76
C PHE A 307 -11.12 30.36 -7.75
N ASP A 308 -11.50 31.28 -8.63
CA ASP A 308 -12.42 31.03 -9.73
C ASP A 308 -11.61 30.51 -10.91
N ASP A 309 -11.21 29.24 -10.84
CA ASP A 309 -10.66 28.53 -11.98
C ASP A 309 -11.81 27.66 -12.51
N GLY A 310 -12.31 27.94 -13.71
CA GLY A 310 -13.63 27.51 -14.24
C GLY A 310 -13.93 26.00 -14.31
N ALA A 311 -13.14 25.15 -13.67
CA ALA A 311 -13.43 23.76 -13.39
C ALA A 311 -14.06 23.64 -11.97
N GLY A 312 -15.35 23.30 -11.90
CA GLY A 312 -16.16 23.30 -10.66
C GLY A 312 -15.82 22.27 -9.57
N GLY A 313 -14.55 21.85 -9.43
CA GLY A 313 -14.09 20.88 -8.43
C GLY A 313 -14.04 21.45 -7.00
N ASP A 314 -13.66 22.71 -6.82
CA ASP A 314 -13.49 23.32 -5.48
C ASP A 314 -14.78 23.88 -4.89
N ASN A 315 -15.88 23.88 -5.65
CA ASN A 315 -17.16 24.48 -5.25
C ASN A 315 -17.76 23.82 -4.00
N GLU A 316 -17.57 22.51 -3.82
CA GLU A 316 -18.12 21.78 -2.67
C GLU A 316 -17.37 22.09 -1.37
N VAL A 317 -16.04 22.16 -1.45
CA VAL A 317 -15.18 22.53 -0.31
C VAL A 317 -15.50 23.96 0.12
N GLN A 318 -15.63 24.87 -0.85
CA GLN A 318 -16.03 26.26 -0.59
C GLN A 318 -17.42 26.36 0.04
N ARG A 319 -18.39 25.57 -0.40
CA ARG A 319 -19.74 25.55 0.21
C ARG A 319 -19.70 25.11 1.67
N THR A 320 -18.91 24.09 1.99
CA THR A 320 -18.74 23.61 3.36
C THR A 320 -18.05 24.66 4.25
N MET A 321 -17.03 25.35 3.71
CA MET A 321 -16.36 26.46 4.39
C MET A 321 -17.29 27.65 4.64
N LEU A 322 -18.10 28.03 3.65
CA LEU A 322 -19.09 29.11 3.79
C LEU A 322 -20.12 28.78 4.86
N GLU A 323 -20.56 27.53 4.94
CA GLU A 323 -21.46 27.10 6.00
C GLU A 323 -20.79 27.19 7.38
N LEU A 324 -19.53 26.77 7.51
CA LEU A 324 -18.75 26.94 8.73
C LEU A 324 -18.65 28.42 9.12
N ILE A 325 -18.36 29.30 8.16
CA ILE A 325 -18.35 30.76 8.34
C ILE A 325 -19.72 31.30 8.79
N ASN A 326 -20.82 30.79 8.25
CA ASN A 326 -22.16 31.22 8.63
C ASN A 326 -22.49 30.79 10.06
N GLN A 327 -22.11 29.57 10.48
CA GLN A 327 -22.24 29.14 11.88
C GLN A 327 -21.28 29.89 12.81
N LEU A 328 -20.10 30.28 12.30
CA LEU A 328 -19.16 31.38 12.63
C LEU A 328 -19.77 32.68 13.19
N ASP A 329 -20.68 33.24 12.42
CA ASP A 329 -21.04 34.66 12.47
C ASP A 329 -22.54 34.88 12.65
N GLY A 330 -23.32 33.80 12.59
CA GLY A 330 -24.76 33.82 12.48
C GLY A 330 -25.46 34.74 13.48
N PHE A 331 -26.65 35.20 13.09
CA PHE A 331 -27.48 36.11 13.87
C PHE A 331 -27.86 35.56 15.26
N ASP A 332 -27.82 34.24 15.45
CA ASP A 332 -28.11 33.61 16.74
C ASP A 332 -26.89 33.67 17.69
N PRO A 333 -27.07 34.11 18.95
CA PRO A 333 -26.00 34.10 19.93
C PRO A 333 -25.51 32.66 20.15
N ARG A 334 -24.22 32.47 19.95
CA ARG A 334 -23.54 31.16 19.81
C ARG A 334 -23.42 30.37 21.12
N GLY A 335 -24.14 30.77 22.17
CA GLY A 335 -24.05 30.21 23.52
C GLY A 335 -22.60 30.17 24.05
N ASN A 336 -22.33 29.20 24.92
CA ASN A 336 -21.00 28.93 25.47
C ASN A 336 -20.22 27.89 24.63
N ILE A 337 -20.14 28.13 23.32
CA ILE A 337 -19.35 27.29 22.40
C ILE A 337 -18.00 27.99 22.14
N LYS A 338 -16.91 27.29 22.43
CA LYS A 338 -15.54 27.74 22.14
C LYS A 338 -15.00 26.99 20.93
N VAL A 339 -14.42 27.72 19.97
CA VAL A 339 -13.88 27.14 18.75
C VAL A 339 -12.36 27.26 18.72
N LEU A 340 -11.69 26.12 18.58
CA LEU A 340 -10.25 26.02 18.39
C LEU A 340 -10.00 25.55 16.96
N MET A 341 -9.17 26.26 16.20
CA MET A 341 -8.74 25.84 14.87
C MET A 341 -7.23 25.69 14.84
N ALA A 342 -6.73 24.58 14.30
CA ALA A 342 -5.31 24.37 14.05
C ALA A 342 -5.03 24.34 12.55
N THR A 343 -4.00 25.08 12.12
CA THR A 343 -3.50 25.04 10.75
C THR A 343 -1.97 25.02 10.72
N ASN A 344 -1.40 24.34 9.72
CA ASN A 344 0.02 24.46 9.40
C ASN A 344 0.30 25.62 8.43
N ARG A 345 -0.73 26.04 7.67
CA ARG A 345 -0.63 26.98 6.56
C ARG A 345 -1.66 28.10 6.75
N PRO A 346 -1.33 29.17 7.50
CA PRO A 346 -2.24 30.30 7.65
C PRO A 346 -2.38 31.12 6.35
N ASP A 347 -1.47 30.95 5.39
CA ASP A 347 -1.46 31.59 4.07
C ASP A 347 -2.59 31.11 3.15
N THR A 348 -3.05 29.86 3.30
CA THR A 348 -4.08 29.27 2.45
C THR A 348 -5.51 29.55 2.93
N LEU A 349 -5.65 30.09 4.14
CA LEU A 349 -6.96 30.33 4.75
C LEU A 349 -7.68 31.53 4.13
N ASP A 350 -9.00 31.40 3.92
CA ASP A 350 -9.86 32.51 3.48
C ASP A 350 -9.76 33.68 4.50
N PRO A 351 -9.43 34.91 4.06
CA PRO A 351 -9.44 36.11 4.90
C PRO A 351 -10.75 36.32 5.68
N ALA A 352 -11.87 35.81 5.18
CA ALA A 352 -13.15 35.87 5.87
C ALA A 352 -13.14 35.10 7.20
N LEU A 353 -12.43 33.97 7.30
CA LEU A 353 -12.29 33.23 8.57
C LEU A 353 -11.44 34.00 9.58
N LEU A 354 -10.41 34.71 9.10
CA LEU A 354 -9.47 35.47 9.94
C LEU A 354 -10.04 36.76 10.53
N ARG A 355 -11.28 37.12 10.17
CA ARG A 355 -11.93 38.34 10.67
C ARG A 355 -12.23 38.23 12.18
N PRO A 356 -11.91 39.28 12.97
CA PRO A 356 -12.32 39.35 14.38
C PRO A 356 -13.84 39.20 14.54
N GLY A 357 -14.29 38.51 15.59
CA GLY A 357 -15.68 38.07 15.80
C GLY A 357 -15.88 36.57 15.54
N ARG A 358 -14.99 35.95 14.74
CA ARG A 358 -14.97 34.51 14.47
C ARG A 358 -13.75 33.84 15.10
N LEU A 359 -12.56 34.36 14.76
CA LEU A 359 -11.27 33.95 15.30
C LEU A 359 -10.62 35.17 15.98
N ASP A 360 -10.97 35.40 17.23
CA ASP A 360 -10.58 36.60 17.97
C ASP A 360 -9.09 36.60 18.36
N ARG A 361 -8.54 35.42 18.65
CA ARG A 361 -7.14 35.27 19.09
C ARG A 361 -6.37 34.39 18.13
N ARG A 362 -5.18 34.85 17.76
CA ARG A 362 -4.23 34.13 16.91
C ARG A 362 -3.00 33.81 17.76
N VAL A 363 -2.72 32.53 17.94
CA VAL A 363 -1.57 32.05 18.70
C VAL A 363 -0.58 31.41 17.74
N GLU A 364 0.58 32.05 17.61
CA GLU A 364 1.67 31.55 16.79
C GLU A 364 2.53 30.55 17.59
N PHE A 365 2.72 29.38 17.00
CA PHE A 365 3.63 28.35 17.48
C PHE A 365 4.93 28.43 16.67
N SER A 366 5.85 29.23 17.17
CA SER A 366 7.22 29.32 16.65
C SER A 366 8.06 28.11 17.08
N LEU A 367 9.25 27.98 16.51
CA LEU A 367 10.21 26.98 16.95
C LEU A 367 10.67 27.27 18.39
N PRO A 368 10.91 26.24 19.21
CA PRO A 368 11.32 26.44 20.60
C PRO A 368 12.73 27.04 20.71
N ASP A 369 12.89 27.95 21.66
CA ASP A 369 14.18 28.51 22.07
C ASP A 369 15.09 27.44 22.68
N ASN A 370 16.37 27.77 22.89
CA ASN A 370 17.34 26.81 23.45
C ASN A 370 16.88 26.24 24.80
N GLU A 371 16.35 27.08 25.69
CA GLU A 371 15.76 26.64 26.96
C GLU A 371 14.52 25.76 26.75
N GLY A 372 13.68 26.11 25.77
CA GLY A 372 12.52 25.33 25.38
C GLY A 372 12.89 23.95 24.89
N ARG A 373 13.93 23.83 24.04
CA ARG A 373 14.45 22.55 23.54
C ARG A 373 15.02 21.69 24.67
N ALA A 374 15.80 22.27 25.58
CA ALA A 374 16.31 21.57 26.75
C ALA A 374 15.16 21.04 27.63
N HIS A 375 14.11 21.84 27.82
CA HIS A 375 12.92 21.42 28.56
C HIS A 375 12.16 20.27 27.89
N ILE A 376 11.96 20.33 26.57
CA ILE A 376 11.31 19.25 25.79
C ILE A 376 12.12 17.95 25.89
N LEU A 377 13.45 18.03 25.77
CA LEU A 377 14.33 16.87 25.94
C LEU A 377 14.21 16.26 27.33
N ARG A 378 14.15 17.09 28.40
CA ARG A 378 13.93 16.61 29.77
C ARG A 378 12.58 15.90 29.93
N ILE A 379 11.51 16.44 29.33
CA ILE A 379 10.18 15.81 29.37
C ILE A 379 10.21 14.42 28.74
N HIS A 380 10.82 14.27 27.55
CA HIS A 380 10.88 12.97 26.87
C HIS A 380 11.90 12.03 27.49
N ALA A 381 12.98 12.54 28.09
CA ALA A 381 13.96 11.75 28.81
C ALA A 381 13.46 11.25 30.17
N ARG A 382 12.46 11.89 30.81
CA ARG A 382 11.96 11.50 32.14
C ARG A 382 11.42 10.06 32.21
N SER A 383 10.87 9.57 31.09
CA SER A 383 10.35 8.20 30.98
C SER A 383 11.41 7.19 30.57
N MET A 384 12.62 7.65 30.22
CA MET A 384 13.73 6.82 29.76
C MET A 384 14.75 6.58 30.88
N SER A 385 15.41 5.43 30.85
CA SER A 385 16.56 5.16 31.72
C SER A 385 17.80 5.87 31.17
N VAL A 386 18.09 7.04 31.73
CA VAL A 386 19.22 7.89 31.35
C VAL A 386 20.27 7.95 32.45
N GLU A 387 21.52 8.19 32.07
CA GLU A 387 22.61 8.51 33.01
C GLU A 387 22.33 9.82 33.77
N ARG A 388 22.82 9.94 35.00
CA ARG A 388 22.55 11.12 35.85
C ARG A 388 23.22 12.39 35.34
N ASP A 389 24.35 12.26 34.67
CA ASP A 389 25.21 13.38 34.27
C ASP A 389 25.01 13.83 32.81
N ILE A 390 23.80 13.66 32.26
CA ILE A 390 23.50 14.12 30.89
C ILE A 390 23.18 15.62 30.88
N ARG A 391 23.93 16.37 30.08
CA ARG A 391 23.74 17.81 29.91
C ARG A 391 22.80 18.10 28.75
N PHE A 392 21.50 18.14 29.04
CA PHE A 392 20.48 18.48 28.04
C PHE A 392 20.65 19.87 27.41
N ASP A 393 21.27 20.82 28.13
CA ASP A 393 21.58 22.15 27.59
C ASP A 393 22.65 22.12 26.49
N LEU A 394 23.58 21.16 26.55
CA LEU A 394 24.56 20.95 25.49
C LEU A 394 23.89 20.36 24.24
N ILE A 395 23.06 19.34 24.43
CA ILE A 395 22.32 18.67 23.35
C ILE A 395 21.37 19.67 22.66
N ALA A 396 20.70 20.53 23.42
CA ALA A 396 19.80 21.55 22.89
C ALA A 396 20.51 22.61 22.01
N ARG A 397 21.79 22.92 22.31
CA ARG A 397 22.64 23.81 21.48
C ARG A 397 23.03 23.16 20.16
N LEU A 398 23.19 21.83 20.14
CA LEU A 398 23.52 21.06 18.93
C LEU A 398 22.33 20.82 18.00
N CYS A 399 21.12 21.15 18.46
CA CYS A 399 19.87 21.06 17.70
C CYS A 399 19.37 22.46 17.29
N PRO A 400 19.93 23.09 16.23
CA PRO A 400 19.43 24.38 15.75
C PRO A 400 18.09 24.21 15.03
N ASN A 401 17.15 25.13 15.26
CA ASN A 401 15.87 25.23 14.55
C ASN A 401 15.03 23.93 14.50
N THR A 402 15.20 23.04 15.47
CA THR A 402 14.48 21.76 15.50
C THR A 402 13.07 21.90 16.06
N THR A 403 12.14 21.12 15.51
CA THR A 403 10.77 21.02 16.04
C THR A 403 10.70 20.16 17.31
N GLY A 404 9.63 20.30 18.09
CA GLY A 404 9.40 19.44 19.26
C GLY A 404 9.26 17.96 18.87
N ALA A 405 8.68 17.68 17.69
CA ALA A 405 8.60 16.33 17.13
C ALA A 405 9.98 15.74 16.81
N GLU A 406 10.89 16.52 16.23
CA GLU A 406 12.28 16.09 15.97
C GLU A 406 13.04 15.81 17.29
N LEU A 407 12.84 16.64 18.33
CA LEU A 407 13.45 16.39 19.64
C LEU A 407 12.94 15.10 20.30
N ARG A 408 11.65 14.77 20.11
CA ARG A 408 11.11 13.46 20.51
C ARG A 408 11.79 12.32 19.75
N SER A 409 12.02 12.50 18.45
CA SER A 409 12.75 11.51 17.63
C SER A 409 14.21 11.34 18.08
N VAL A 410 14.89 12.43 18.47
CA VAL A 410 16.24 12.37 19.04
C VAL A 410 16.26 11.52 20.31
N ALA A 411 15.33 11.74 21.24
CA ALA A 411 15.24 10.93 22.46
C ALA A 411 14.97 9.45 22.14
N THR A 412 14.07 9.17 21.20
CA THR A 412 13.74 7.81 20.77
C THR A 412 14.95 7.10 20.13
N GLU A 413 15.69 7.79 19.25
CA GLU A 413 16.88 7.23 18.61
C GLU A 413 18.04 7.02 19.59
N ALA A 414 18.21 7.90 20.59
CA ALA A 414 19.19 7.69 21.65
C ALA A 414 18.90 6.38 22.42
N GLY A 415 17.62 6.10 22.69
CA GLY A 415 17.19 4.81 23.24
C GLY A 415 17.51 3.63 22.31
N MET A 416 17.30 3.78 21.00
CA MET A 416 17.62 2.73 20.02
C MET A 416 19.12 2.44 19.92
N PHE A 417 19.99 3.44 20.04
CA PHE A 417 21.44 3.23 20.10
C PHE A 417 21.85 2.45 21.35
N ALA A 418 21.28 2.77 22.51
CA ALA A 418 21.50 2.00 23.73
C ALA A 418 21.05 0.53 23.57
N ILE A 419 19.88 0.29 22.97
CA ILE A 419 19.35 -1.05 22.70
C ILE A 419 20.25 -1.82 21.71
N ARG A 420 20.68 -1.21 20.60
CA ARG A 420 21.59 -1.85 19.63
C ARG A 420 22.92 -2.22 20.28
N ALA A 421 23.40 -1.41 21.21
CA ALA A 421 24.61 -1.69 21.99
C ALA A 421 24.37 -2.65 23.18
N ARG A 422 23.16 -3.22 23.32
CA ARG A 422 22.74 -4.10 24.43
C ARG A 422 22.93 -3.47 25.83
N ARG A 423 22.86 -2.14 25.94
CA ARG A 423 22.90 -1.40 27.20
C ARG A 423 21.49 -1.10 27.70
N LYS A 424 21.34 -1.02 29.03
CA LYS A 424 20.06 -0.71 29.70
C LYS A 424 19.87 0.78 29.99
N VAL A 425 20.94 1.57 29.87
CA VAL A 425 20.95 3.01 30.18
C VAL A 425 21.52 3.76 28.97
N ALA A 426 20.86 4.86 28.59
CA ALA A 426 21.34 5.77 27.56
C ALA A 426 22.38 6.74 28.14
N SER A 427 23.50 6.88 27.44
CA SER A 427 24.63 7.74 27.79
C SER A 427 24.57 9.07 27.03
N GLU A 428 25.34 10.08 27.46
CA GLU A 428 25.45 11.36 26.73
C GLU A 428 25.89 11.15 25.26
N ARG A 429 26.75 10.17 25.00
CA ARG A 429 27.22 9.81 23.64
C ARG A 429 26.08 9.32 22.73
N ASP A 430 25.14 8.54 23.26
CA ASP A 430 24.00 8.05 22.47
C ASP A 430 23.11 9.20 22.00
N PHE A 431 22.96 10.24 22.83
CA PHE A 431 22.23 11.45 22.44
C PHE A 431 22.98 12.24 21.37
N LEU A 432 24.31 12.33 21.43
CA LEU A 432 25.11 12.98 20.38
C LEU A 432 24.97 12.24 19.03
N ASP A 433 25.10 10.91 19.05
CA ASP A 433 24.95 10.07 17.85
C ASP A 433 23.51 10.14 17.30
N ALA A 434 22.51 10.22 18.18
CA ALA A 434 21.11 10.43 17.81
C ALA A 434 20.86 11.81 17.18
N VAL A 435 21.45 12.87 17.73
CA VAL A 435 21.36 14.22 17.14
C VAL A 435 22.01 14.23 15.76
N GLU A 436 23.19 13.64 15.60
CA GLU A 436 23.83 13.56 14.28
C GLU A 436 22.97 12.79 13.28
N LYS A 437 22.41 11.64 13.68
CA LYS A 437 21.53 10.87 12.81
C LYS A 437 20.26 11.66 12.44
N VAL A 438 19.52 12.16 13.43
CA VAL A 438 18.19 12.77 13.21
C VAL A 438 18.30 14.15 12.58
N VAL A 439 19.17 15.03 13.09
CA VAL A 439 19.27 16.42 12.60
C VAL A 439 20.04 16.48 11.28
N ARG A 440 21.16 15.74 11.16
CA ARG A 440 22.04 15.85 9.99
C ARG A 440 21.56 15.03 8.79
N GLN A 441 20.83 13.93 9.00
CA GLN A 441 20.17 13.20 7.91
C GLN A 441 18.75 13.74 7.66
N GLY A 442 18.05 14.17 8.72
CA GLY A 442 16.71 14.74 8.64
C GLY A 442 16.68 16.11 7.96
N THR A 443 17.77 16.89 7.98
CA THR A 443 17.88 18.15 7.19
C THR A 443 17.70 17.94 5.68
N LYS A 444 17.88 16.72 5.15
CA LYS A 444 17.57 16.40 3.74
C LYS A 444 16.07 16.37 3.44
N PHE A 445 15.23 16.16 4.46
CA PHE A 445 13.78 15.97 4.35
C PHE A 445 13.00 16.85 5.35
N SER A 446 13.66 17.81 5.99
CA SER A 446 13.06 18.59 7.08
C SER A 446 11.97 19.52 6.55
N SER A 447 10.90 19.63 7.32
CA SER A 447 9.74 20.48 7.03
C SER A 447 9.94 21.93 7.48
N THR A 448 11.00 22.24 8.23
CA THR A 448 11.32 23.60 8.67
C THR A 448 12.21 24.31 7.65
N LEU A 449 11.75 25.46 7.15
CA LEU A 449 12.57 26.36 6.33
C LEU A 449 13.58 27.07 7.24
N THR A 450 14.88 26.81 7.07
CA THR A 450 15.92 27.61 7.71
C THR A 450 15.86 29.06 7.22
N PRO A 451 15.76 30.09 8.09
CA PRO A 451 15.87 31.47 7.68
C PRO A 451 17.33 31.74 7.29
N ALA A 452 17.59 31.85 5.99
CA ALA A 452 18.91 32.22 5.49
C ALA A 452 19.17 33.70 5.78
N THR A 453 20.17 33.96 6.61
CA THR A 453 20.89 35.24 6.67
C THR A 453 21.30 35.68 5.26
N SER A 454 21.20 36.98 5.05
CA SER A 454 21.46 37.74 3.82
C SER A 454 22.70 37.29 3.03
N SER A 455 22.51 36.41 2.06
CA SER A 455 23.39 36.31 0.89
C SER A 455 22.65 35.59 -0.24
N SER A 456 22.09 36.38 -1.15
CA SER A 456 21.97 36.12 -2.60
C SER A 456 22.01 34.66 -3.06
N GLN A 457 21.09 33.80 -2.60
CA GLN A 457 20.91 32.47 -3.18
C GLN A 457 19.43 32.19 -3.41
N ARG A 458 19.14 31.98 -4.69
CA ARG A 458 17.82 31.87 -5.30
C ARG A 458 16.94 30.83 -4.59
N ARG A 459 15.76 31.28 -4.16
CA ARG A 459 14.59 30.44 -3.85
C ARG A 459 14.42 29.35 -4.92
N ARG A 460 14.55 28.07 -4.55
CA ARG A 460 14.05 26.96 -5.38
C ARG A 460 12.56 26.81 -5.13
N GLN A 461 11.77 27.57 -5.88
CA GLN A 461 10.45 27.08 -6.29
C GLN A 461 10.67 25.77 -7.04
N TYR A 462 9.90 24.72 -6.72
CA TYR A 462 9.73 23.58 -7.63
C TYR A 462 8.95 24.07 -8.85
N PHE A 463 9.59 24.89 -9.69
CA PHE A 463 9.33 24.81 -11.10
C PHE A 463 9.60 23.36 -11.49
N ARG A 464 8.64 22.70 -12.13
CA ARG A 464 8.93 21.56 -12.99
C ARG A 464 10.01 22.02 -13.95
N ARG A 465 11.28 21.76 -13.60
CA ARG A 465 12.42 22.17 -14.41
C ARG A 465 12.25 21.40 -15.71
N ALA A 466 12.28 22.09 -16.85
CA ALA A 466 12.35 21.42 -18.14
C ALA A 466 13.44 20.34 -18.09
N PRO A 467 13.23 19.16 -18.69
CA PRO A 467 14.23 18.12 -18.74
C PRO A 467 15.52 18.77 -19.25
N GLN A 468 16.62 18.57 -18.52
CA GLN A 468 17.89 19.21 -18.89
C GLN A 468 18.18 18.84 -20.34
N ALA A 469 18.39 19.87 -21.17
CA ALA A 469 18.78 19.67 -22.55
C ALA A 469 19.99 18.72 -22.58
N PRO A 470 20.03 17.74 -23.50
CA PRO A 470 21.19 16.87 -23.60
C PRO A 470 22.45 17.73 -23.75
N PRO A 471 23.59 17.34 -23.13
CA PRO A 471 24.86 17.95 -23.47
C PRO A 471 25.02 18.00 -24.99
N SER A 472 25.49 19.11 -25.55
CA SER A 472 25.57 19.33 -27.01
C SER A 472 26.27 18.16 -27.73
N GLU A 473 27.33 17.63 -27.13
CA GLU A 473 28.08 16.45 -27.57
C GLU A 473 27.18 15.20 -27.74
N VAL A 474 26.31 14.91 -26.77
CA VAL A 474 25.42 13.74 -26.82
C VAL A 474 24.34 13.93 -27.90
N SER A 475 23.85 15.16 -28.08
CA SER A 475 22.87 15.47 -29.12
C SER A 475 23.43 15.28 -30.54
N GLU A 476 24.69 15.66 -30.77
CA GLU A 476 25.40 15.45 -32.04
C GLU A 476 25.67 13.95 -32.30
N LEU A 477 26.06 13.20 -31.27
CA LEU A 477 26.22 11.75 -31.38
C LEU A 477 24.87 11.07 -31.67
N LEU A 478 23.78 11.47 -31.00
CA LEU A 478 22.45 10.92 -31.24
C LEU A 478 21.90 11.26 -32.64
N SER A 479 22.28 12.40 -33.23
CA SER A 479 21.90 12.73 -34.62
C SER A 479 22.71 11.89 -35.62
N LYS A 480 24.01 11.70 -35.38
CA LYS A 480 24.88 10.82 -36.18
C LYS A 480 24.42 9.36 -36.17
N TYR A 481 24.07 8.81 -35.01
CA TYR A 481 23.63 7.41 -34.93
C TYR A 481 22.21 7.18 -35.48
N ALA A 482 21.42 8.24 -35.64
CA ALA A 482 20.08 8.14 -36.21
C ALA A 482 20.02 8.29 -37.73
N SER A 483 21.06 8.84 -38.37
CA SER A 483 21.20 8.79 -39.83
C SER A 483 21.71 7.43 -40.31
N ILE A 484 22.25 6.61 -39.39
CA ILE A 484 22.65 5.22 -39.65
C ILE A 484 21.40 4.33 -39.69
N ALA A 485 21.37 3.36 -40.61
CA ALA A 485 20.29 2.38 -40.77
C ALA A 485 19.85 1.75 -39.43
N PRO A 486 18.57 1.36 -39.28
CA PRO A 486 18.02 0.79 -38.04
C PRO A 486 18.85 -0.40 -37.54
N PRO A 487 18.86 -0.67 -36.22
CA PRO A 487 19.64 -1.76 -35.63
C PRO A 487 19.33 -3.06 -36.37
N ARG A 488 20.38 -3.84 -36.68
CA ARG A 488 20.20 -5.07 -37.46
C ARG A 488 19.34 -6.06 -36.68
N GLN A 489 18.62 -6.91 -37.39
CA GLN A 489 17.98 -8.06 -36.76
C GLN A 489 19.09 -8.92 -36.15
N LEU A 490 18.95 -9.24 -34.87
CA LEU A 490 19.96 -10.03 -34.18
C LEU A 490 19.60 -11.50 -34.38
N ASN A 491 20.53 -12.22 -35.00
CA ASN A 491 20.38 -13.63 -35.29
C ASN A 491 21.22 -14.41 -34.27
N LEU A 492 20.60 -15.33 -33.54
CA LEU A 492 21.30 -16.18 -32.57
C LEU A 492 22.39 -17.03 -33.24
N ALA A 493 22.20 -17.40 -34.52
CA ALA A 493 23.24 -18.06 -35.30
C ALA A 493 24.52 -17.21 -35.40
N THR A 494 24.38 -15.89 -35.57
CA THR A 494 25.50 -14.94 -35.58
C THR A 494 26.18 -14.84 -34.19
N LEU A 495 25.41 -14.91 -33.10
CA LEU A 495 25.99 -14.93 -31.76
C LEU A 495 26.73 -16.25 -31.46
N LEU A 496 26.18 -17.38 -31.95
CA LEU A 496 26.78 -18.70 -31.80
C LEU A 496 28.01 -18.89 -32.70
N SER A 497 28.07 -18.24 -33.88
CA SER A 497 29.24 -18.31 -34.76
C SER A 497 30.49 -17.71 -34.12
N PHE A 498 30.34 -16.76 -33.19
CA PHE A 498 31.47 -16.24 -32.41
C PHE A 498 32.00 -17.23 -31.36
N GLY A 499 31.24 -18.27 -31.02
CA GLY A 499 31.65 -19.29 -30.05
C GLY A 499 32.10 -20.62 -30.67
N ARG A 500 32.06 -20.77 -32.00
CA ARG A 500 32.37 -22.04 -32.71
C ARG A 500 33.25 -21.82 -33.95
N PRO A 501 34.57 -22.08 -33.89
CA PRO A 501 35.39 -22.38 -32.71
C PRO A 501 35.71 -21.11 -31.89
N LEU A 502 35.88 -21.27 -30.57
CA LEU A 502 36.30 -20.19 -29.68
C LEU A 502 37.79 -19.90 -29.89
N THR A 503 38.09 -18.87 -30.68
CA THR A 503 39.46 -18.37 -30.93
C THR A 503 39.62 -16.92 -30.45
N PRO A 504 40.84 -16.44 -30.19
CA PRO A 504 41.09 -15.01 -29.92
C PRO A 504 40.48 -14.07 -30.96
N ASP A 505 40.56 -14.43 -32.24
CA ASP A 505 39.99 -13.65 -33.35
C ASP A 505 38.46 -13.63 -33.31
N SER A 506 37.82 -14.74 -32.91
CA SER A 506 36.36 -14.82 -32.74
C SER A 506 35.87 -13.90 -31.62
N VAL A 507 36.64 -13.77 -30.53
CA VAL A 507 36.32 -12.84 -29.44
C VAL A 507 36.48 -11.39 -29.90
N LEU A 508 37.55 -11.05 -30.63
CA LEU A 508 37.72 -9.71 -31.20
C LEU A 508 36.61 -9.35 -32.22
N ALA A 509 36.17 -10.31 -33.03
CA ALA A 509 35.01 -10.13 -33.91
C ALA A 509 33.72 -9.87 -33.12
N SER A 510 33.54 -10.55 -31.98
CA SER A 510 32.38 -10.35 -31.10
C SER A 510 32.40 -8.97 -30.41
N VAL A 511 33.57 -8.43 -30.04
CA VAL A 511 33.71 -7.07 -29.50
C VAL A 511 33.28 -6.03 -30.52
N ASN A 512 33.77 -6.16 -31.75
CA ASN A 512 33.43 -5.25 -32.84
C ASN A 512 31.94 -5.28 -33.13
N TYR A 513 31.31 -6.45 -33.06
CA TYR A 513 29.86 -6.58 -33.15
C TYR A 513 29.13 -5.85 -32.01
N ALA A 514 29.59 -6.02 -30.76
CA ALA A 514 29.00 -5.35 -29.59
C ALA A 514 29.12 -3.82 -29.65
N LEU A 515 30.30 -3.29 -30.01
CA LEU A 515 30.56 -1.86 -30.19
C LEU A 515 29.73 -1.24 -31.32
N LEU A 516 29.36 -2.00 -32.34
CA LEU A 516 28.51 -1.53 -33.43
C LEU A 516 27.02 -1.53 -33.08
N GLU A 517 26.53 -2.59 -32.42
CA GLU A 517 25.09 -2.81 -32.23
C GLU A 517 24.54 -2.20 -30.94
N ILE A 518 25.27 -2.24 -29.81
CA ILE A 518 24.76 -1.73 -28.52
C ILE A 518 24.47 -0.22 -28.57
N PRO A 519 25.36 0.65 -29.10
CA PRO A 519 25.09 2.09 -29.17
C PRO A 519 23.88 2.43 -30.04
N ARG A 520 23.66 1.71 -31.16
CA ARG A 520 22.50 1.92 -32.03
C ARG A 520 21.18 1.65 -31.31
N ARG A 521 21.15 0.58 -30.52
CA ARG A 521 20.00 0.18 -29.70
C ARG A 521 19.72 1.18 -28.59
N LEU A 522 20.76 1.60 -27.86
CA LEU A 522 20.65 2.66 -26.84
C LEU A 522 20.19 4.00 -27.43
N ALA A 523 20.72 4.43 -28.58
CA ALA A 523 20.29 5.66 -29.25
C ALA A 523 18.80 5.63 -29.63
N THR A 524 18.34 4.52 -30.21
CA THR A 524 16.93 4.30 -30.54
C THR A 524 16.06 4.39 -29.29
N ARG A 525 16.55 3.84 -28.17
CA ARG A 525 15.84 3.86 -26.90
C ARG A 525 15.77 5.25 -26.27
N ILE A 526 16.87 5.98 -26.24
CA ILE A 526 16.91 7.37 -25.73
C ILE A 526 15.88 8.22 -26.47
N ARG A 527 15.84 8.14 -27.80
CA ARG A 527 14.83 8.85 -28.60
C ARG A 527 13.41 8.44 -28.29
N SER A 528 13.16 7.14 -28.05
CA SER A 528 11.82 6.68 -27.66
C SER A 528 11.37 7.28 -26.32
N ILE A 529 12.29 7.45 -25.36
CA ILE A 529 12.00 8.07 -24.06
C ILE A 529 11.82 9.58 -24.21
N GLU A 530 12.62 10.26 -25.04
CA GLU A 530 12.48 11.68 -25.35
C GLU A 530 11.18 12.01 -26.10
N ALA A 531 10.64 11.06 -26.87
CA ALA A 531 9.36 11.19 -27.56
C ALA A 531 8.13 11.06 -26.64
N LEU A 532 8.31 10.73 -25.36
CA LEU A 532 7.20 10.66 -24.40
C LEU A 532 6.60 12.05 -24.14
N PRO A 533 5.31 12.13 -23.74
CA PRO A 533 4.71 13.39 -23.31
C PRO A 533 5.52 14.04 -22.20
N PHE A 534 5.65 15.37 -22.23
CA PHE A 534 6.52 16.14 -21.33
C PHE A 534 6.31 15.81 -19.84
N ILE A 535 5.07 15.62 -19.41
CA ILE A 535 4.72 15.28 -18.02
C ILE A 535 5.27 13.91 -17.61
N VAL A 536 5.31 12.95 -18.55
CA VAL A 536 5.83 11.60 -18.31
C VAL A 536 7.35 11.60 -18.36
N GLY A 537 7.95 12.32 -19.32
CA GLY A 537 9.41 12.44 -19.43
C GLY A 537 10.07 13.21 -18.29
N THR A 538 9.33 14.09 -17.60
CA THR A 538 9.80 14.83 -16.41
C THR A 538 9.61 14.09 -15.10
N ASN A 539 8.98 12.90 -15.12
CA ASN A 539 8.90 12.06 -13.94
C ASN A 539 10.32 11.68 -13.46
N PRO A 540 10.64 11.78 -12.15
CA PRO A 540 11.98 11.52 -11.63
C PRO A 540 12.50 10.11 -11.98
N TYR A 541 11.64 9.08 -12.00
CA TYR A 541 12.05 7.72 -12.34
C TYR A 541 12.40 7.57 -13.82
N VAL A 542 11.58 8.14 -14.70
CA VAL A 542 11.81 8.11 -16.17
C VAL A 542 13.02 8.96 -16.54
N ALA A 543 13.17 10.14 -15.92
CA ALA A 543 14.29 11.03 -16.14
C ALA A 543 15.63 10.43 -15.68
N ASN A 544 15.65 9.72 -14.55
CA ASN A 544 16.85 9.03 -14.07
C ASN A 544 17.31 7.94 -15.04
N ILE A 545 16.36 7.14 -15.57
CA ILE A 545 16.66 6.12 -16.59
C ILE A 545 17.18 6.77 -17.88
N LEU A 546 16.58 7.88 -18.30
CA LEU A 546 17.04 8.62 -19.48
C LEU A 546 18.49 9.09 -19.31
N ASN A 547 18.84 9.63 -18.14
CA ASN A 547 20.20 10.08 -17.85
C ASN A 547 21.19 8.91 -17.83
N ALA A 548 20.84 7.79 -17.18
CA ALA A 548 21.67 6.59 -17.16
C ALA A 548 21.93 6.06 -18.59
N HIS A 549 20.90 5.99 -19.44
CA HIS A 549 21.08 5.59 -20.84
C HIS A 549 21.95 6.57 -21.62
N ARG A 550 21.83 7.89 -21.38
CA ARG A 550 22.67 8.91 -22.03
C ARG A 550 24.14 8.77 -21.65
N GLU A 551 24.43 8.49 -20.38
CA GLU A 551 25.80 8.25 -19.90
C GLU A 551 26.40 6.99 -20.53
N SER A 552 25.68 5.86 -20.48
CA SER A 552 26.10 4.61 -21.11
C SER A 552 26.28 4.74 -22.62
N PHE A 553 25.38 5.47 -23.30
CA PHE A 553 25.48 5.73 -24.73
C PHE A 553 26.69 6.60 -25.08
N ARG A 554 26.92 7.68 -24.33
CA ARG A 554 28.06 8.57 -24.54
C ARG A 554 29.35 7.78 -24.47
N TRP A 555 29.51 6.99 -23.41
CA TRP A 555 30.72 6.21 -23.20
C TRP A 555 30.97 5.22 -24.36
N LEU A 556 29.97 4.41 -24.72
CA LEU A 556 30.11 3.43 -25.80
C LEU A 556 30.32 4.07 -27.18
N ALA A 557 29.70 5.22 -27.45
CA ALA A 557 29.86 5.93 -28.72
C ALA A 557 31.26 6.57 -28.85
N THR A 558 31.92 6.88 -27.73
CA THR A 558 33.27 7.45 -27.68
C THR A 558 34.38 6.41 -27.49
N TYR A 559 34.04 5.14 -27.22
CA TYR A 559 35.04 4.11 -26.93
C TYR A 559 35.89 3.79 -28.17
N PRO A 560 37.23 3.69 -28.04
CA PRO A 560 38.11 3.36 -29.17
C PRO A 560 37.86 1.93 -29.68
N GLN A 561 38.25 1.66 -30.93
CA GLN A 561 38.18 0.29 -31.47
C GLN A 561 39.13 -0.63 -30.71
N VAL A 562 38.62 -1.80 -30.32
CA VAL A 562 39.38 -2.82 -29.60
C VAL A 562 40.10 -3.70 -30.59
N THR A 563 41.44 -3.73 -30.50
CA THR A 563 42.28 -4.52 -31.40
C THR A 563 43.02 -5.64 -30.68
N ASN A 564 43.19 -5.54 -29.36
CA ASN A 564 43.96 -6.46 -28.54
C ASN A 564 43.11 -7.11 -27.42
N LEU A 565 43.52 -8.29 -26.96
CA LEU A 565 42.83 -9.01 -25.86
C LEU A 565 42.89 -8.28 -24.51
N VAL A 566 43.94 -7.49 -24.25
CA VAL A 566 44.04 -6.68 -23.02
C VAL A 566 43.04 -5.53 -23.02
N GLU A 567 42.78 -4.93 -24.18
CA GLU A 567 41.73 -3.91 -24.36
C GLU A 567 40.34 -4.54 -24.25
N ASN A 568 40.18 -5.78 -24.76
CA ASN A 568 38.96 -6.56 -24.60
C ASN A 568 38.60 -6.80 -23.13
N GLU A 569 39.57 -7.10 -22.27
CA GLU A 569 39.31 -7.32 -20.84
C GLU A 569 38.76 -6.08 -20.13
N LYS A 570 39.29 -4.89 -20.47
CA LYS A 570 38.77 -3.61 -19.98
C LYS A 570 37.37 -3.32 -20.51
N PHE A 571 37.10 -3.73 -21.75
CA PHE A 571 35.78 -3.58 -22.35
C PHE A 571 34.75 -4.54 -21.74
N ALA A 572 35.13 -5.80 -21.48
CA ALA A 572 34.26 -6.80 -20.87
C ALA A 572 33.85 -6.41 -19.44
N THR A 573 34.78 -5.92 -18.62
CA THR A 573 34.48 -5.40 -17.27
C THR A 573 33.53 -4.19 -17.33
N PHE A 574 33.69 -3.30 -18.30
CA PHE A 574 32.73 -2.22 -18.52
C PHE A 574 31.35 -2.73 -18.96
N LEU A 575 31.29 -3.74 -19.81
CA LEU A 575 30.01 -4.34 -20.20
C LEU A 575 29.31 -5.01 -19.01
N GLU A 576 30.05 -5.60 -18.07
CA GLU A 576 29.51 -6.09 -16.80
C GLU A 576 28.89 -4.93 -16.00
N ASP A 577 29.59 -3.80 -15.84
CA ASP A 577 29.05 -2.59 -15.18
C ASP A 577 27.82 -2.03 -15.90
N LEU A 578 27.78 -2.08 -17.23
CA LEU A 578 26.62 -1.67 -18.02
C LEU A 578 25.42 -2.58 -17.75
N VAL A 579 25.59 -3.90 -17.81
CA VAL A 579 24.51 -4.84 -17.51
C VAL A 579 23.97 -4.62 -16.09
N GLN A 580 24.87 -4.30 -15.15
CA GLN A 580 24.54 -4.12 -13.74
C GLN A 580 23.85 -2.79 -13.44
N SER A 581 24.31 -1.69 -14.02
CA SER A 581 23.67 -0.36 -13.90
C SER A 581 22.23 -0.36 -14.43
N HIS A 582 21.98 -1.10 -15.52
CA HIS A 582 20.67 -1.23 -16.15
C HIS A 582 19.80 -2.37 -15.59
N ALA A 583 20.24 -3.05 -14.53
CA ALA A 583 19.50 -4.16 -13.92
C ALA A 583 18.10 -3.72 -13.44
N ASN A 584 18.00 -2.52 -12.86
CA ASN A 584 16.80 -1.96 -12.23
C ASN A 584 15.93 -1.09 -13.15
N ASP A 585 16.20 -1.07 -14.46
CA ASP A 585 15.47 -0.23 -15.40
C ASP A 585 13.98 -0.60 -15.48
N ILE A 586 13.64 -1.89 -15.59
CA ILE A 586 12.23 -2.32 -15.72
C ILE A 586 11.42 -1.93 -14.48
N PRO A 587 11.85 -2.25 -13.23
CA PRO A 587 11.12 -1.83 -12.04
C PRO A 587 10.98 -0.32 -11.89
N THR A 588 12.05 0.43 -12.15
CA THR A 588 12.06 1.89 -12.03
C THR A 588 11.12 2.51 -13.05
N MET A 589 11.11 1.96 -14.28
CA MET A 589 10.23 2.39 -15.35
C MET A 589 8.77 2.07 -15.03
N ALA A 590 8.48 0.86 -14.53
CA ALA A 590 7.15 0.47 -14.09
C ALA A 590 6.58 1.46 -13.06
N LYS A 591 7.38 1.85 -12.06
CA LYS A 591 7.01 2.86 -11.06
C LYS A 591 6.73 4.23 -11.68
N GLY A 592 7.58 4.68 -12.61
CA GLY A 592 7.36 5.94 -13.33
C GLY A 592 6.08 5.96 -14.16
N PHE A 593 5.79 4.88 -14.89
CA PHE A 593 4.54 4.78 -15.67
C PHE A 593 3.30 4.61 -14.79
N GLN A 594 3.43 4.00 -13.61
CA GLN A 594 2.35 3.90 -12.64
C GLN A 594 1.89 5.29 -12.18
N GLU A 595 2.82 6.18 -11.83
CA GLU A 595 2.53 7.58 -11.45
C GLU A 595 1.97 8.39 -12.63
N CYS A 596 2.31 8.01 -13.85
CA CYS A 596 1.90 8.70 -15.08
C CYS A 596 0.71 8.05 -15.81
N SER A 597 0.07 7.05 -15.21
CA SER A 597 -1.06 6.29 -15.80
C SER A 597 -2.27 7.15 -16.16
N ARG A 598 -2.41 8.33 -15.54
CA ARG A 598 -3.46 9.32 -15.87
C ARG A 598 -3.25 10.05 -17.19
N TYR A 599 -2.03 10.00 -17.76
CA TYR A 599 -1.63 10.83 -18.91
C TYR A 599 -1.37 10.03 -20.20
N MET A 600 -1.43 8.69 -20.15
CA MET A 600 -1.24 7.81 -21.30
C MET A 600 -2.25 6.67 -21.26
N THR A 601 -2.72 6.21 -22.42
CA THR A 601 -3.64 5.06 -22.46
C THR A 601 -2.91 3.75 -22.16
N SER A 602 -3.63 2.75 -21.64
CA SER A 602 -3.06 1.42 -21.34
C SER A 602 -2.38 0.76 -22.55
N ALA A 603 -2.87 1.03 -23.77
CA ALA A 603 -2.28 0.56 -25.02
C ALA A 603 -0.95 1.26 -25.35
N GLN A 604 -0.86 2.59 -25.17
CA GLN A 604 0.37 3.35 -25.38
C GLN A 604 1.46 2.95 -24.37
N ILE A 605 1.08 2.74 -23.11
CA ILE A 605 1.99 2.26 -22.05
C ILE A 605 2.51 0.87 -22.42
N SER A 606 1.63 -0.04 -22.84
CA SER A 606 2.01 -1.40 -23.20
C SER A 606 2.96 -1.44 -24.41
N HIS A 607 2.65 -0.68 -25.46
CA HIS A 607 3.52 -0.58 -26.63
C HIS A 607 4.91 -0.02 -26.30
N PHE A 608 4.97 1.01 -25.45
CA PHE A 608 6.23 1.60 -25.03
C PHE A 608 7.08 0.64 -24.18
N LEU A 609 6.45 -0.03 -23.20
CA LEU A 609 7.13 -0.99 -22.34
C LEU A 609 7.62 -2.19 -23.13
N ASP A 610 6.82 -2.72 -24.07
CA ASP A 610 7.25 -3.78 -24.98
C ASP A 610 8.55 -3.41 -25.72
N GLY A 611 8.62 -2.17 -26.24
CA GLY A 611 9.83 -1.64 -26.86
C GLY A 611 11.01 -1.52 -25.89
N ALA A 612 10.75 -1.10 -24.66
CA ALA A 612 11.76 -0.97 -23.60
C ALA A 612 12.39 -2.31 -23.22
N ILE A 613 11.53 -3.30 -22.98
CA ILE A 613 11.92 -4.66 -22.59
C ILE A 613 12.67 -5.32 -23.72
N ARG A 614 12.17 -5.18 -24.96
CA ARG A 614 12.86 -5.69 -26.15
C ARG A 614 14.26 -5.09 -26.26
N ASN A 615 14.38 -3.78 -26.16
CA ASN A 615 15.69 -3.14 -26.20
C ASN A 615 16.64 -3.67 -25.11
N ARG A 616 16.14 -3.82 -23.88
CA ARG A 616 16.93 -4.35 -22.75
C ARG A 616 17.39 -5.78 -23.00
N ILE A 617 16.49 -6.67 -23.44
CA ILE A 617 16.82 -8.07 -23.75
C ILE A 617 17.89 -8.13 -24.83
N SER A 618 17.74 -7.38 -25.93
CA SER A 618 18.76 -7.37 -26.98
C SER A 618 20.12 -6.85 -26.51
N VAL A 619 20.16 -5.73 -25.78
CA VAL A 619 21.43 -5.16 -25.29
C VAL A 619 22.12 -6.13 -24.33
N ARG A 620 21.36 -6.69 -23.39
CA ARG A 620 21.86 -7.62 -22.38
C ARG A 620 22.35 -8.93 -23.02
N LEU A 621 21.61 -9.48 -23.97
CA LEU A 621 22.01 -10.70 -24.68
C LEU A 621 23.33 -10.52 -25.45
N ILE A 622 23.55 -9.38 -26.12
CA ILE A 622 24.84 -9.09 -26.79
C ILE A 622 25.96 -8.96 -25.76
N ALA A 623 25.73 -8.19 -24.70
CA ALA A 623 26.72 -7.92 -23.68
C ALA A 623 27.12 -9.21 -22.93
N GLU A 624 26.15 -9.97 -22.42
CA GLU A 624 26.36 -11.23 -21.71
C GLU A 624 26.99 -12.29 -22.61
N GLN A 625 26.63 -12.35 -23.90
CA GLN A 625 27.29 -13.26 -24.84
C GLN A 625 28.78 -12.96 -24.95
N HIS A 626 29.14 -11.68 -25.10
CA HIS A 626 30.53 -11.28 -25.22
C HIS A 626 31.32 -11.48 -23.91
N ILE A 627 30.70 -11.19 -22.76
CA ILE A 627 31.27 -11.45 -21.43
C ILE A 627 31.53 -12.95 -21.26
N ALA A 628 30.55 -13.80 -21.55
CA ALA A 628 30.65 -15.25 -21.42
C ALA A 628 31.74 -15.84 -22.35
N LEU A 629 31.83 -15.38 -23.60
CA LEU A 629 32.90 -15.80 -24.52
C LEU A 629 34.29 -15.35 -24.02
N SER A 630 34.40 -14.14 -23.50
CA SER A 630 35.65 -13.61 -22.94
C SER A 630 36.09 -14.38 -21.67
N GLN A 631 35.15 -14.80 -20.83
CA GLN A 631 35.43 -15.62 -19.65
C GLN A 631 35.78 -17.07 -20.03
N ALA A 632 35.07 -17.65 -21.00
CA ALA A 632 35.35 -18.99 -21.51
C ALA A 632 36.73 -19.10 -22.15
N LEU A 633 37.21 -18.04 -22.81
CA LEU A 633 38.57 -17.98 -23.36
C LEU A 633 39.65 -17.97 -22.25
N LYS A 634 39.36 -17.36 -21.09
CA LYS A 634 40.28 -17.34 -19.94
C LYS A 634 40.30 -18.67 -19.20
N ASN A 635 39.14 -19.33 -19.09
CA ASN A 635 38.93 -20.56 -18.32
C ASN A 635 38.34 -21.67 -19.20
N PRO A 636 39.15 -22.37 -20.01
CA PRO A 636 38.65 -23.39 -20.95
C PRO A 636 38.08 -24.64 -20.26
N ASP A 637 38.37 -24.88 -18.97
CA ASP A 637 38.02 -26.12 -18.25
C ASP A 637 36.61 -26.10 -17.61
N VAL A 638 35.92 -24.95 -17.57
CA VAL A 638 34.83 -24.74 -16.62
C VAL A 638 33.46 -25.27 -17.09
N ASN A 639 33.14 -25.34 -18.39
CA ASN A 639 31.84 -25.89 -18.85
C ASN A 639 31.84 -26.24 -20.35
N THR A 640 31.93 -27.52 -20.70
CA THR A 640 31.94 -27.99 -22.11
C THR A 640 30.57 -27.96 -22.81
N SER A 641 29.46 -27.80 -22.07
CA SER A 641 28.10 -27.74 -22.61
C SER A 641 27.64 -26.32 -23.02
N HIS A 642 28.32 -25.27 -22.56
CA HIS A 642 27.91 -23.89 -22.79
C HIS A 642 28.68 -23.26 -23.96
N VAL A 643 27.95 -22.57 -24.84
CA VAL A 643 28.51 -21.73 -25.90
C VAL A 643 28.08 -20.28 -25.65
N GLY A 644 28.91 -19.55 -24.91
CA GLY A 644 28.54 -18.24 -24.39
C GLY A 644 27.34 -18.34 -23.44
N VAL A 645 26.25 -17.64 -23.75
CA VAL A 645 25.00 -17.60 -22.97
C VAL A 645 24.07 -18.78 -23.27
N VAL A 646 24.33 -19.54 -24.34
CA VAL A 646 23.50 -20.70 -24.73
C VAL A 646 24.02 -21.96 -24.07
N ASP A 647 23.14 -22.69 -23.39
CA ASP A 647 23.41 -24.04 -22.92
C ASP A 647 22.91 -25.04 -23.96
N MET A 648 23.80 -25.88 -24.47
CA MET A 648 23.48 -26.90 -25.49
C MET A 648 22.70 -28.08 -24.92
N GLN A 649 22.73 -28.29 -23.59
CA GLN A 649 22.06 -29.39 -22.90
C GLN A 649 21.16 -28.85 -21.77
N CYS A 650 20.45 -27.76 -22.02
CA CYS A 650 19.60 -27.13 -21.01
C CYS A 650 18.54 -28.12 -20.50
N SER A 651 18.56 -28.40 -19.19
CA SER A 651 17.60 -29.28 -18.52
C SER A 651 16.41 -28.47 -17.96
N PRO A 652 15.20 -28.61 -18.54
CA PRO A 652 14.02 -27.90 -18.07
C PRO A 652 13.61 -28.35 -16.67
N ARG A 653 13.85 -29.63 -16.32
CA ARG A 653 13.58 -30.18 -14.99
C ARG A 653 14.38 -29.46 -13.92
N ALA A 654 15.69 -29.28 -14.14
CA ALA A 654 16.54 -28.56 -13.20
C ALA A 654 16.05 -27.12 -13.01
N MET A 655 15.69 -26.44 -14.11
CA MET A 655 15.15 -25.07 -14.08
C MET A 655 13.83 -24.97 -13.32
N ILE A 656 12.91 -25.92 -13.51
CA ILE A 656 11.63 -25.96 -12.80
C ILE A 656 11.83 -26.17 -11.29
N HIS A 657 12.74 -27.07 -10.88
CA HIS A 657 13.03 -27.26 -9.46
C HIS A 657 13.68 -26.03 -8.83
N MET A 658 14.63 -25.41 -9.53
CA MET A 658 15.29 -24.18 -9.07
C MET A 658 14.28 -23.04 -8.90
N CYS A 659 13.51 -22.71 -9.96
CA CYS A 659 12.49 -21.67 -9.90
C CYS A 659 11.38 -22.02 -8.89
N GLY A 660 11.00 -23.30 -8.82
CA GLY A 660 9.96 -23.80 -7.93
C GLY A 660 10.30 -23.69 -6.45
N SER A 661 11.54 -24.01 -6.06
CA SER A 661 12.01 -23.85 -4.68
C SER A 661 11.94 -22.39 -4.23
N PHE A 662 12.47 -21.48 -5.06
CA PHE A 662 12.40 -20.03 -4.83
C PHE A 662 10.97 -19.51 -4.69
N VAL A 663 10.06 -19.90 -5.59
CA VAL A 663 8.65 -19.48 -5.53
C VAL A 663 7.93 -20.09 -4.32
N SER A 664 8.29 -21.30 -3.90
CA SER A 664 7.70 -21.96 -2.73
C SER A 664 8.04 -21.20 -1.45
N GLU A 665 9.32 -20.84 -1.24
CA GLU A 665 9.78 -20.04 -0.09
C GLU A 665 9.07 -18.68 -0.04
N LEU A 666 8.99 -18.00 -1.18
CA LEU A 666 8.31 -16.71 -1.30
C LEU A 666 6.80 -16.86 -1.01
N CYS A 667 6.20 -17.96 -1.43
CA CYS A 667 4.79 -18.26 -1.22
C CYS A 667 4.47 -18.55 0.25
N GLU A 668 5.28 -19.36 0.91
CA GLU A 668 5.17 -19.65 2.35
C GLU A 668 5.35 -18.38 3.19
N ALA A 669 6.34 -17.55 2.87
CA ALA A 669 6.62 -16.33 3.62
C ALA A 669 5.46 -15.31 3.58
N THR A 670 4.66 -15.30 2.51
CA THR A 670 3.62 -14.26 2.30
C THR A 670 2.19 -14.76 2.43
N LEU A 671 1.89 -16.01 2.05
CA LEU A 671 0.56 -16.62 2.15
C LEU A 671 0.48 -17.75 3.20
N GLY A 672 1.60 -18.13 3.83
CA GLY A 672 1.64 -19.15 4.89
C GLY A 672 1.63 -20.60 4.41
N ALA A 673 1.49 -20.85 3.10
CA ALA A 673 1.48 -22.20 2.52
C ALA A 673 1.95 -22.18 1.05
N SER A 674 2.56 -23.27 0.57
CA SER A 674 2.96 -23.47 -0.82
C SER A 674 2.40 -24.77 -1.42
N PRO A 675 1.98 -24.78 -2.71
CA PRO A 675 1.61 -26.00 -3.41
C PRO A 675 2.85 -26.80 -3.85
N LYS A 676 2.73 -28.14 -3.86
CA LYS A 676 3.78 -29.03 -4.39
C LYS A 676 3.82 -28.99 -5.92
N ILE A 677 5.00 -29.19 -6.51
CA ILE A 677 5.17 -29.32 -7.98
C ILE A 677 5.25 -30.81 -8.35
N ILE A 678 4.50 -31.22 -9.37
CA ILE A 678 4.57 -32.56 -9.98
C ILE A 678 4.98 -32.41 -11.44
N ILE A 679 6.08 -33.04 -11.85
CA ILE A 679 6.58 -33.02 -13.23
C ILE A 679 6.21 -34.33 -13.94
N ASN A 680 5.50 -34.24 -15.06
CA ASN A 680 5.05 -35.35 -15.90
C ASN A 680 5.66 -35.26 -17.31
N GLY A 681 5.54 -36.35 -18.09
CA GLY A 681 6.01 -36.40 -19.48
C GLY A 681 7.44 -36.96 -19.59
N CYS A 682 8.33 -36.24 -20.29
CA CYS A 682 9.74 -36.62 -20.43
C CYS A 682 10.64 -35.71 -19.57
N PRO A 683 10.89 -36.05 -18.29
CA PRO A 683 11.66 -35.21 -17.37
C PRO A 683 13.15 -35.08 -17.72
N ASP A 684 13.69 -36.05 -18.46
CA ASP A 684 15.12 -36.11 -18.81
C ASP A 684 15.41 -35.49 -20.19
N ALA A 685 14.42 -34.84 -20.80
CA ALA A 685 14.60 -34.16 -22.08
C ALA A 685 15.48 -32.91 -21.91
N THR A 686 16.51 -32.77 -22.75
CA THR A 686 17.36 -31.58 -22.86
C THR A 686 17.21 -30.95 -24.24
N PHE A 687 17.41 -29.63 -24.35
CA PHE A 687 17.44 -28.93 -25.64
C PHE A 687 18.32 -27.69 -25.56
N ALA A 688 18.88 -27.21 -26.68
CA ALA A 688 19.66 -25.97 -26.63
C ALA A 688 18.78 -24.73 -26.45
N TYR A 689 19.07 -23.97 -25.40
CA TYR A 689 18.35 -22.74 -25.06
C TYR A 689 19.18 -21.79 -24.20
N VAL A 690 18.66 -20.58 -23.96
CA VAL A 690 19.25 -19.60 -23.04
C VAL A 690 18.65 -19.79 -21.64
N PRO A 691 19.41 -20.30 -20.64
CA PRO A 691 18.87 -20.63 -19.32
C PRO A 691 18.19 -19.45 -18.60
N VAL A 692 18.83 -18.27 -18.63
CA VAL A 692 18.33 -17.05 -17.99
C VAL A 692 16.93 -16.65 -18.52
N HIS A 693 16.67 -16.82 -19.82
CA HIS A 693 15.34 -16.52 -20.38
C HIS A 693 14.28 -17.50 -19.88
N LEU A 694 14.63 -18.80 -19.81
CA LEU A 694 13.73 -19.83 -19.32
C LEU A 694 13.43 -19.63 -17.83
N GLU A 695 14.44 -19.26 -17.05
CA GLU A 695 14.33 -18.90 -15.63
C GLU A 695 13.32 -17.77 -15.40
N TYR A 696 13.43 -16.64 -16.13
CA TYR A 696 12.47 -15.54 -16.02
C TYR A 696 11.04 -15.97 -16.39
N ILE A 697 10.86 -16.71 -17.47
CA ILE A 697 9.53 -17.17 -17.93
C ILE A 697 8.91 -18.09 -16.88
N LEU A 698 9.64 -19.11 -16.42
CA LEU A 698 9.14 -20.09 -15.46
C LEU A 698 8.82 -19.44 -14.12
N THR A 699 9.67 -18.54 -13.64
CA THR A 699 9.49 -17.86 -12.36
C THR A 699 8.19 -17.06 -12.31
N GLU A 700 7.87 -16.29 -13.35
CA GLU A 700 6.62 -15.51 -13.40
C GLU A 700 5.37 -16.38 -13.59
N LEU A 701 5.47 -17.46 -14.37
CA LEU A 701 4.36 -18.40 -14.55
C LEU A 701 4.06 -19.17 -13.25
N LEU A 702 5.09 -19.63 -12.54
CA LEU A 702 4.96 -20.36 -11.27
C LEU A 702 4.41 -19.45 -10.16
N LYS A 703 4.88 -18.20 -10.04
CA LYS A 703 4.31 -17.23 -9.08
C LYS A 703 2.79 -17.10 -9.25
N ASN A 704 2.33 -16.94 -10.48
CA ASN A 704 0.91 -16.80 -10.78
C ASN A 704 0.12 -18.08 -10.45
N ALA A 705 0.62 -19.25 -10.86
CA ALA A 705 0.00 -20.54 -10.57
C ALA A 705 -0.09 -20.83 -9.06
N PHE A 706 0.98 -20.55 -8.32
CA PHE A 706 1.06 -20.76 -6.87
C PHE A 706 0.09 -19.85 -6.14
N ARG A 707 0.12 -18.54 -6.47
CA ARG A 707 -0.80 -17.55 -5.88
C ARG A 707 -2.25 -17.95 -6.08
N ALA A 708 -2.65 -18.22 -7.33
CA ALA A 708 -4.03 -18.54 -7.68
C ALA A 708 -4.51 -19.79 -6.93
N THR A 709 -3.65 -20.81 -6.83
CA THR A 709 -3.97 -22.05 -6.10
C THR A 709 -4.21 -21.80 -4.61
N VAL A 710 -3.33 -21.04 -3.96
CA VAL A 710 -3.43 -20.75 -2.52
C VAL A 710 -4.61 -19.83 -2.20
N GLU A 711 -4.79 -18.74 -2.96
CA GLU A 711 -5.89 -17.79 -2.78
C GLU A 711 -7.25 -18.47 -2.94
N HIS A 712 -7.42 -19.26 -4.01
CA HIS A 712 -8.66 -19.99 -4.29
C HIS A 712 -9.01 -20.99 -3.17
N HIS A 713 -8.04 -21.79 -2.72
CA HIS A 713 -8.27 -22.77 -1.65
C HIS A 713 -8.54 -22.11 -0.29
N THR A 714 -7.86 -21.00 0.01
CA THR A 714 -8.11 -20.24 1.25
C THR A 714 -9.52 -19.66 1.27
N LYS A 715 -10.00 -19.12 0.13
CA LYS A 715 -11.35 -18.56 -0.01
C LYS A 715 -12.44 -19.63 0.16
N HIS A 716 -12.27 -20.82 -0.41
CA HIS A 716 -13.32 -21.85 -0.43
C HIS A 716 -13.32 -22.82 0.77
N LYS A 717 -12.18 -23.08 1.41
CA LYS A 717 -12.07 -24.10 2.48
C LYS A 717 -11.67 -23.56 3.86
N GLY A 718 -11.41 -22.25 3.99
CA GLY A 718 -10.98 -21.60 5.22
C GLY A 718 -9.53 -21.95 5.62
N GLN A 719 -8.99 -21.24 6.62
CA GLN A 719 -7.59 -21.38 7.07
C GLN A 719 -7.26 -22.77 7.67
N SER A 720 -8.28 -23.51 8.12
CA SER A 720 -8.16 -24.80 8.79
C SER A 720 -7.67 -25.94 7.88
N SER A 721 -7.67 -25.75 6.55
CA SER A 721 -7.26 -26.78 5.55
C SER A 721 -5.95 -26.48 4.82
N MET A 722 -5.05 -25.65 5.37
CA MET A 722 -3.73 -25.36 4.77
C MET A 722 -2.78 -26.58 4.66
N ARG A 723 -3.13 -27.73 5.25
CA ARG A 723 -2.26 -28.93 5.25
C ARG A 723 -2.23 -29.69 3.91
N THR A 724 -3.18 -29.48 2.99
CA THR A 724 -3.21 -30.17 1.69
C THR A 724 -3.69 -29.25 0.56
N LEU A 725 -2.79 -28.45 0.02
CA LEU A 725 -3.00 -27.72 -1.24
C LEU A 725 -2.86 -28.66 -2.44
N PRO A 726 -3.63 -28.49 -3.52
CA PRO A 726 -3.45 -29.27 -4.73
C PRO A 726 -2.10 -28.92 -5.39
N ALA A 727 -1.48 -29.91 -6.00
CA ALA A 727 -0.20 -29.75 -6.66
C ALA A 727 -0.34 -29.03 -8.01
N VAL A 728 0.64 -28.19 -8.34
CA VAL A 728 0.81 -27.62 -9.69
C VAL A 728 1.47 -28.67 -10.57
N ILE A 729 0.81 -29.04 -11.66
CA ILE A 729 1.26 -30.12 -12.56
C ILE A 729 1.94 -29.50 -13.77
N ILE A 730 3.17 -29.92 -14.06
CA ILE A 730 3.96 -29.44 -15.20
C ILE A 730 4.26 -30.63 -16.11
N THR A 731 3.77 -30.60 -17.35
CA THR A 731 4.01 -31.66 -18.33
C THR A 731 5.04 -31.20 -19.35
N LEU A 732 6.14 -31.95 -19.49
CA LEU A 732 7.22 -31.69 -20.43
C LEU A 732 7.09 -32.60 -21.64
N SER A 733 7.08 -32.01 -22.83
CA SER A 733 7.13 -32.72 -24.10
C SER A 733 8.45 -32.43 -24.82
N PRO A 734 9.21 -33.47 -25.20
CA PRO A 734 10.46 -33.29 -25.92
C PRO A 734 10.21 -32.65 -27.30
N PRO A 735 11.28 -32.11 -27.94
CA PRO A 735 11.17 -31.54 -29.27
C PRO A 735 10.57 -32.54 -30.27
N SER A 736 9.46 -32.16 -30.89
CA SER A 736 8.76 -32.99 -31.88
C SER A 736 9.22 -32.64 -33.30
N TYR A 737 9.79 -33.60 -34.01
CA TYR A 737 10.08 -33.50 -35.44
C TYR A 737 8.85 -33.98 -36.22
N VAL A 738 8.04 -33.06 -36.73
CA VAL A 738 6.87 -33.42 -37.56
C VAL A 738 7.36 -33.83 -38.95
N ARG A 739 7.15 -35.09 -39.35
CA ARG A 739 7.44 -35.55 -40.72
C ARG A 739 6.62 -34.73 -41.73
N GLY A 740 7.30 -33.97 -42.60
CA GLY A 740 6.70 -33.19 -43.68
C GLY A 740 6.80 -31.66 -43.55
N LEU A 741 7.28 -31.14 -42.40
CA LEU A 741 7.73 -29.75 -42.27
C LEU A 741 9.27 -29.70 -42.14
N ASP A 742 9.87 -28.57 -42.53
CA ASP A 742 11.32 -28.36 -42.49
C ASP A 742 11.93 -28.80 -41.15
N PRO A 743 13.05 -29.57 -41.15
CA PRO A 743 13.77 -30.00 -39.94
C PRO A 743 14.17 -28.85 -39.00
N GLN A 744 14.14 -27.61 -39.49
CA GLN A 744 14.46 -26.36 -38.78
C GLN A 744 13.35 -25.87 -37.81
N SER A 745 12.30 -26.66 -37.58
CA SER A 745 11.10 -26.28 -36.81
C SER A 745 10.82 -27.14 -35.57
N ALA A 746 11.87 -27.68 -34.92
CA ALA A 746 11.72 -28.39 -33.65
C ALA A 746 11.31 -27.45 -32.51
N TYR A 747 10.20 -27.78 -31.83
CA TYR A 747 9.70 -27.03 -30.67
C TYR A 747 9.66 -27.90 -29.42
N PHE A 748 10.30 -27.42 -28.36
CA PHE A 748 10.06 -27.90 -27.00
C PHE A 748 8.72 -27.34 -26.51
N SER A 749 7.88 -28.16 -25.87
CA SER A 749 6.61 -27.68 -25.33
C SER A 749 6.41 -28.10 -23.87
N LEU A 750 5.86 -27.17 -23.10
CA LEU A 750 5.67 -27.28 -21.67
C LEU A 750 4.25 -26.80 -21.33
N ARG A 751 3.53 -27.59 -20.52
CA ARG A 751 2.20 -27.23 -20.03
C ARG A 751 2.22 -27.11 -18.51
N ILE A 752 1.80 -25.97 -17.97
CA ILE A 752 1.63 -25.74 -16.52
C ILE A 752 0.13 -25.74 -16.24
N ARG A 753 -0.31 -26.58 -15.30
CA ARG A 753 -1.70 -26.66 -14.86
C ARG A 753 -1.79 -26.34 -13.38
N ASP A 754 -2.60 -25.34 -13.05
CA ASP A 754 -2.98 -25.00 -11.67
C ASP A 754 -4.44 -25.38 -11.36
N GLN A 755 -4.82 -25.28 -10.08
CA GLN A 755 -6.21 -25.44 -9.60
C GLN A 755 -6.68 -24.16 -8.87
N GLY A 756 -6.35 -23.00 -9.45
CA GLY A 756 -6.57 -21.70 -8.84
C GLY A 756 -7.89 -21.00 -9.18
N GLY A 757 -8.92 -21.71 -9.62
CA GLY A 757 -10.23 -21.13 -9.94
C GLY A 757 -10.33 -20.43 -11.31
N GLY A 758 -9.23 -20.26 -12.03
CA GLY A 758 -9.20 -19.76 -13.41
C GLY A 758 -9.41 -18.24 -13.55
N VAL A 759 -9.20 -17.73 -14.77
CA VAL A 759 -9.48 -16.33 -15.17
C VAL A 759 -10.83 -16.26 -15.90
N SER A 760 -11.70 -15.32 -15.51
CA SER A 760 -12.98 -15.11 -16.21
C SER A 760 -12.78 -14.75 -17.70
N PRO A 761 -13.62 -15.25 -18.63
CA PRO A 761 -13.51 -14.97 -20.07
C PRO A 761 -13.47 -13.47 -20.42
N THR A 762 -14.15 -12.62 -19.64
CA THR A 762 -14.16 -11.16 -19.81
C THR A 762 -12.79 -10.52 -19.62
N ASN A 763 -11.96 -11.11 -18.76
CA ASN A 763 -10.64 -10.60 -18.41
C ASN A 763 -9.51 -11.21 -19.27
N MET A 764 -9.79 -12.27 -20.04
CA MET A 764 -8.79 -12.98 -20.86
C MET A 764 -8.07 -12.09 -21.87
N ALA A 765 -8.73 -11.08 -22.44
CA ALA A 765 -8.08 -10.14 -23.36
C ALA A 765 -7.11 -9.18 -22.64
N ARG A 766 -7.31 -8.95 -21.33
CA ARG A 766 -6.57 -7.96 -20.53
C ARG A 766 -5.37 -8.54 -19.80
N ILE A 767 -5.27 -9.87 -19.65
CA ILE A 767 -4.19 -10.54 -18.89
C ILE A 767 -2.77 -10.24 -19.40
N PHE A 768 -2.63 -9.88 -20.67
CA PHE A 768 -1.35 -9.50 -21.27
C PHE A 768 -1.12 -7.99 -21.31
N SER A 769 -1.98 -7.19 -20.67
CA SER A 769 -1.76 -5.76 -20.48
C SER A 769 -1.00 -5.50 -19.18
N TYR A 770 0.04 -4.65 -19.25
CA TYR A 770 0.77 -4.21 -18.05
C TYR A 770 -0.07 -3.39 -17.06
N ALA A 771 -1.25 -2.92 -17.48
CA ALA A 771 -2.16 -2.18 -16.63
C ALA A 771 -3.18 -3.08 -15.89
N PHE A 772 -3.11 -4.40 -16.06
CA PHE A 772 -4.06 -5.35 -15.50
C PHE A 772 -3.37 -6.37 -14.60
N THR A 773 -3.96 -6.65 -13.44
CA THR A 773 -3.52 -7.71 -12.53
C THR A 773 -4.71 -8.54 -12.09
N THR A 774 -4.48 -9.84 -11.93
CA THR A 774 -5.46 -10.77 -11.37
C THR A 774 -5.44 -10.79 -9.83
N ALA A 775 -4.53 -10.04 -9.19
CA ALA A 775 -4.48 -9.90 -7.73
C ALA A 775 -5.46 -8.83 -7.24
N GLY A 776 -6.26 -9.13 -6.21
CA GLY A 776 -7.10 -8.14 -5.52
C GLY A 776 -8.52 -7.92 -6.08
N ARG A 777 -8.98 -8.71 -7.06
CA ARG A 777 -10.40 -8.73 -7.46
C ARG A 777 -11.08 -9.98 -6.93
N GLY A 778 -12.02 -9.80 -6.01
CA GLY A 778 -13.07 -10.80 -5.80
C GLY A 778 -13.84 -10.96 -7.12
N ALA A 779 -13.79 -12.15 -7.71
CA ALA A 779 -14.87 -12.60 -8.57
C ALA A 779 -16.15 -12.54 -7.72
N ASP A 780 -17.11 -11.69 -8.12
CA ASP A 780 -18.57 -11.73 -7.83
C ASP A 780 -19.29 -10.36 -7.84
N THR A 781 -18.90 -9.41 -8.70
CA THR A 781 -19.78 -8.28 -9.04
C THR A 781 -19.71 -7.97 -10.53
N ALA A 782 -20.75 -8.39 -11.25
CA ALA A 782 -21.05 -7.96 -12.60
C ALA A 782 -21.86 -6.66 -12.52
N ASP A 783 -21.17 -5.52 -12.42
CA ASP A 783 -21.73 -4.21 -12.73
C ASP A 783 -20.59 -3.35 -13.31
N PHE A 784 -20.75 -2.95 -14.57
CA PHE A 784 -19.88 -2.00 -15.25
C PHE A 784 -20.47 -0.60 -15.09
N ASP A 785 -19.70 0.33 -14.52
CA ASP A 785 -19.32 1.57 -15.22
C ASP A 785 -18.13 2.26 -14.52
N GLU A 786 -17.33 2.92 -15.34
CA GLU A 786 -16.00 3.45 -15.08
C GLU A 786 -15.99 4.66 -14.13
N GLU A 787 -15.24 4.56 -13.03
CA GLU A 787 -14.16 5.47 -12.60
C GLU A 787 -13.80 5.18 -11.13
N GLY A 788 -12.73 4.42 -10.94
CA GLY A 788 -12.30 4.00 -9.61
C GLY A 788 -11.36 2.83 -9.73
N GLY A 789 -10.12 3.11 -10.11
CA GLY A 789 -9.06 2.12 -10.24
C GLY A 789 -8.85 1.37 -8.93
N GLY A 790 -9.41 0.17 -8.84
CA GLY A 790 -8.85 -0.92 -8.04
C GLY A 790 -7.51 -1.31 -8.65
N GLY A 791 -6.52 -0.44 -8.48
CA GLY A 791 -5.16 -0.64 -8.93
C GLY A 791 -4.46 -1.71 -8.10
N PRO A 792 -3.18 -2.00 -8.39
CA PRO A 792 -2.34 -3.01 -7.74
C PRO A 792 -2.02 -2.74 -6.25
N TYR A 793 -2.90 -2.04 -5.53
CA TYR A 793 -2.69 -1.46 -4.20
C TYR A 793 -3.34 -2.23 -3.04
N ALA A 794 -3.84 -3.45 -3.25
CA ALA A 794 -4.37 -4.26 -2.14
C ALA A 794 -3.29 -4.91 -1.25
N ALA A 795 -1.99 -4.72 -1.53
CA ALA A 795 -0.90 -5.43 -0.82
C ALA A 795 0.15 -4.53 -0.14
N GLN A 796 -0.23 -3.31 0.30
CA GLN A 796 0.67 -2.45 1.12
C GLN A 796 0.46 -2.57 2.64
N HIS A 797 -0.36 -3.50 3.11
CA HIS A 797 -0.50 -3.79 4.54
C HIS A 797 -0.38 -5.28 4.83
N ILE A 798 0.87 -5.75 5.02
CA ILE A 798 1.26 -6.74 6.03
C ILE A 798 2.72 -6.43 6.38
N GLY A 799 3.00 -6.31 7.68
CA GLY A 799 4.24 -5.79 8.25
C GLY A 799 5.46 -6.69 8.08
N GLY A 800 6.62 -6.12 8.43
CA GLY A 800 7.93 -6.76 8.32
C GLY A 800 8.34 -7.67 9.48
N SER A 801 9.61 -8.09 9.35
CA SER A 801 10.49 -8.83 10.28
C SER A 801 10.53 -10.36 10.17
N ALA A 802 11.41 -10.85 9.29
CA ALA A 802 12.29 -12.04 9.38
C ALA A 802 12.85 -12.30 7.96
N ALA A 803 14.09 -12.66 7.65
CA ALA A 803 15.17 -13.27 8.41
C ALA A 803 16.53 -12.78 7.87
N ILE A 804 17.53 -12.73 8.76
CA ILE A 804 18.96 -12.63 8.42
C ILE A 804 19.53 -14.05 8.53
N GLY A 805 20.23 -14.51 7.51
CA GLY A 805 20.99 -15.77 7.50
C GLY A 805 22.09 -15.74 6.42
N ASN A 806 23.28 -16.20 6.79
CA ASN A 806 24.58 -15.89 6.20
C ASN A 806 25.22 -17.12 5.52
N GLY A 807 25.98 -16.92 4.44
CA GLY A 807 26.98 -17.86 3.86
C GLY A 807 26.47 -18.66 2.64
N GLY A 808 27.18 -18.80 1.51
CA GLY A 808 28.53 -18.41 1.11
C GLY A 808 28.80 -18.81 -0.36
N SER A 809 29.85 -18.21 -0.94
CA SER A 809 30.62 -18.58 -2.15
C SER A 809 29.91 -18.83 -3.50
N GLY A 810 30.13 -17.89 -4.43
CA GLY A 810 30.68 -18.23 -5.75
C GLY A 810 29.70 -18.58 -6.87
N GLU A 811 28.88 -17.62 -7.29
CA GLU A 811 28.42 -17.36 -8.66
C GLU A 811 27.39 -16.23 -8.57
N ALA A 812 27.48 -15.22 -9.43
CA ALA A 812 26.55 -14.08 -9.43
C ALA A 812 25.17 -14.53 -9.96
N SER A 813 24.41 -15.26 -9.15
CA SER A 813 23.03 -15.60 -9.45
C SER A 813 22.17 -14.34 -9.27
N LEU A 814 21.49 -13.95 -10.35
CA LEU A 814 20.53 -12.86 -10.44
C LEU A 814 19.55 -12.82 -9.25
N PHE A 815 19.19 -13.98 -8.68
CA PHE A 815 18.30 -14.08 -7.53
C PHE A 815 18.90 -13.57 -6.22
N GLY A 816 20.21 -13.68 -6.00
CA GLY A 816 20.89 -13.10 -4.83
C GLY A 816 20.81 -11.58 -4.80
N GLU A 817 20.77 -10.95 -5.97
CA GLU A 817 20.68 -9.49 -6.10
C GLU A 817 19.23 -8.98 -6.04
N ILE A 818 18.29 -9.73 -6.62
CA ILE A 818 16.86 -9.40 -6.60
C ILE A 818 16.25 -9.63 -5.21
N THR A 819 16.67 -10.66 -4.47
CA THR A 819 16.17 -10.90 -3.09
C THR A 819 16.69 -9.85 -2.10
N GLY A 820 17.96 -9.46 -2.20
CA GLY A 820 18.57 -8.48 -1.30
C GLY A 820 18.07 -7.04 -1.48
N LYS A 821 17.67 -6.63 -2.70
CA LYS A 821 17.18 -5.28 -3.00
C LYS A 821 15.68 -5.20 -3.30
N GLY A 822 15.08 -6.24 -3.88
CA GLY A 822 13.68 -6.25 -4.34
C GLY A 822 12.64 -6.32 -3.22
N LEU A 823 13.00 -6.82 -2.03
CA LEU A 823 12.15 -6.75 -0.84
C LEU A 823 11.98 -5.30 -0.34
N GLN A 824 12.92 -4.39 -0.59
CA GLN A 824 12.81 -2.97 -0.20
C GLN A 824 11.93 -2.14 -1.15
N THR A 825 11.73 -2.60 -2.39
CA THR A 825 11.01 -1.84 -3.43
C THR A 825 9.66 -2.45 -3.83
N GLY A 826 9.13 -3.42 -3.05
CA GLY A 826 7.86 -4.07 -3.35
C GLY A 826 7.87 -4.99 -4.58
N LEU A 827 9.06 -5.39 -5.05
CA LEU A 827 9.25 -6.30 -6.19
C LEU A 827 9.32 -7.78 -5.76
N GLY A 828 9.58 -8.03 -4.48
CA GLY A 828 9.63 -9.38 -3.88
C GLY A 828 8.28 -9.95 -3.46
N THR A 829 7.16 -9.34 -3.85
CA THR A 829 5.81 -9.82 -3.52
C THR A 829 5.35 -10.90 -4.50
N ILE A 830 4.59 -11.91 -4.04
CA ILE A 830 3.93 -12.88 -4.96
C ILE A 830 3.07 -12.13 -5.98
N ALA A 831 2.36 -11.10 -5.51
CA ALA A 831 1.60 -10.19 -6.35
C ALA A 831 2.54 -9.11 -6.89
N GLY A 832 3.26 -9.42 -7.97
CA GLY A 832 4.06 -8.44 -8.69
C GLY A 832 3.19 -7.32 -9.29
N LEU A 833 3.85 -6.28 -9.83
CA LEU A 833 3.25 -5.05 -10.38
C LEU A 833 2.26 -5.25 -11.58
N GLY A 834 1.90 -6.48 -11.94
CA GLY A 834 1.07 -6.80 -13.12
C GLY A 834 1.86 -7.03 -14.43
N TYR A 835 3.19 -7.03 -14.37
CA TYR A 835 4.07 -7.10 -15.55
C TYR A 835 4.50 -8.52 -15.93
N GLY A 836 4.35 -9.51 -15.03
CA GLY A 836 4.94 -10.84 -15.18
C GLY A 836 4.48 -11.60 -16.42
N LEU A 837 3.15 -11.70 -16.63
CA LEU A 837 2.59 -12.45 -17.76
C LEU A 837 2.87 -11.80 -19.14
N PRO A 838 2.70 -10.46 -19.31
CA PRO A 838 3.13 -9.77 -20.52
C PRO A 838 4.62 -9.96 -20.83
N MET A 839 5.49 -9.86 -19.81
CA MET A 839 6.94 -10.07 -19.93
C MET A 839 7.27 -11.49 -20.39
N ALA A 840 6.71 -12.51 -19.72
CA ALA A 840 6.92 -13.91 -20.08
C ALA A 840 6.52 -14.18 -21.54
N LYS A 841 5.43 -13.56 -22.01
CA LYS A 841 5.02 -13.61 -23.42
C LYS A 841 6.03 -12.96 -24.34
N LEU A 842 6.65 -11.83 -23.97
CA LEU A 842 7.70 -11.20 -24.77
C LEU A 842 8.98 -12.04 -24.83
N TYR A 843 9.42 -12.62 -23.72
CA TYR A 843 10.59 -13.52 -23.71
C TYR A 843 10.33 -14.78 -24.54
N ALA A 844 9.11 -15.34 -24.48
CA ALA A 844 8.73 -16.49 -25.28
C ALA A 844 8.57 -16.18 -26.78
N LYS A 845 7.96 -15.03 -27.11
CA LYS A 845 7.66 -14.66 -28.51
C LYS A 845 8.81 -13.94 -29.20
N TYR A 846 9.69 -13.28 -28.46
CA TYR A 846 10.70 -12.31 -28.90
C TYR A 846 10.81 -12.18 -30.44
N VAL A 847 10.03 -11.25 -31.00
CA VAL A 847 10.04 -10.89 -32.43
C VAL A 847 10.47 -9.43 -32.51
N CYS A 848 11.42 -9.13 -33.39
CA CYS A 848 11.67 -7.75 -33.79
C CYS A 848 10.65 -7.38 -34.88
N ILE A 849 9.57 -6.68 -34.51
CA ILE A 849 8.62 -6.13 -35.48
C ILE A 849 9.29 -4.95 -36.21
N LEU A 850 9.46 -5.06 -37.52
CA LEU A 850 9.67 -3.92 -38.41
C LEU A 850 8.32 -3.21 -38.63
N ARG A 851 8.39 -1.88 -38.70
CA ARG A 851 7.32 -0.89 -38.75
C ARG A 851 6.06 -1.28 -39.56
N ILE A 852 4.89 -1.13 -38.95
CA ILE A 852 3.57 -1.09 -39.60
C ILE A 852 3.36 0.29 -40.25
N HIS A 853 3.07 0.32 -41.54
CA HIS A 853 1.99 1.14 -42.08
C HIS A 853 1.39 0.46 -43.32
N GLU A 854 0.07 0.29 -43.25
CA GLU A 854 -0.93 -0.03 -44.28
C GLU A 854 -1.05 -1.45 -44.86
N ASN A 855 -2.20 -2.05 -44.53
CA ASN A 855 -2.98 -3.06 -45.25
C ASN A 855 -2.46 -4.51 -45.33
N PHE A 856 -3.15 -5.38 -44.58
CA PHE A 856 -3.49 -6.78 -44.89
C PHE A 856 -2.47 -7.63 -45.68
N LEU A 857 -1.72 -8.50 -44.98
CA LEU A 857 -1.75 -9.97 -45.16
C LEU A 857 -0.62 -10.62 -44.36
N VAL A 858 -0.98 -11.75 -43.74
CA VAL A 858 -0.07 -12.74 -43.17
C VAL A 858 0.98 -13.14 -44.20
N SER A 859 2.26 -12.93 -43.89
CA SER A 859 3.35 -13.65 -44.56
C SER A 859 4.60 -13.74 -43.68
N SER A 860 4.93 -14.99 -43.31
CA SER A 860 6.26 -15.52 -43.02
C SER A 860 7.30 -14.60 -42.34
N GLU A 861 7.09 -14.23 -41.07
CA GLU A 861 8.08 -13.48 -40.30
C GLU A 861 9.05 -14.41 -39.53
N ASN A 862 10.35 -14.27 -39.78
CA ASN A 862 11.43 -14.93 -39.05
C ASN A 862 11.45 -14.46 -37.58
N ARG A 863 10.95 -15.32 -36.69
CA ARG A 863 10.90 -15.13 -35.24
C ARG A 863 12.25 -15.51 -34.61
N TYR A 864 12.74 -14.66 -33.71
CA TYR A 864 14.07 -14.75 -33.10
C TYR A 864 14.29 -16.03 -32.25
N PHE A 865 13.30 -16.39 -31.44
CA PHE A 865 13.25 -17.64 -30.66
C PHE A 865 12.03 -18.52 -31.02
N GLY A 866 11.23 -18.12 -32.03
CA GLY A 866 10.15 -18.94 -32.59
C GLY A 866 8.98 -19.35 -31.68
N GLY A 867 8.93 -18.94 -30.41
CA GLY A 867 8.00 -19.52 -29.43
C GLY A 867 6.57 -18.95 -29.41
N SER A 868 5.71 -19.58 -28.61
CA SER A 868 4.38 -19.07 -28.23
C SER A 868 4.10 -19.32 -26.75
N LEU A 869 3.33 -18.42 -26.15
CA LEU A 869 2.78 -18.57 -24.81
C LEU A 869 1.29 -18.32 -24.93
N ASP A 870 0.52 -19.37 -24.71
CA ASP A 870 -0.93 -19.40 -24.82
C ASP A 870 -1.52 -19.84 -23.48
N LEU A 871 -2.62 -19.20 -23.07
CA LEU A 871 -3.26 -19.44 -21.78
C LEU A 871 -4.71 -19.85 -22.02
N MET A 872 -5.11 -20.97 -21.44
CA MET A 872 -6.46 -21.50 -21.49
C MET A 872 -7.01 -21.56 -20.07
N SER A 873 -7.99 -20.72 -19.78
CA SER A 873 -8.66 -20.70 -18.48
C SER A 873 -9.81 -21.71 -18.46
N LEU A 874 -9.90 -22.46 -17.37
CA LEU A 874 -11.05 -23.28 -16.99
C LEU A 874 -11.74 -22.58 -15.83
N GLU A 875 -12.74 -21.74 -16.13
CA GLU A 875 -13.44 -20.92 -15.14
C GLU A 875 -14.00 -21.78 -14.00
N GLY A 876 -13.68 -21.41 -12.76
CA GLY A 876 -14.03 -22.12 -11.53
C GLY A 876 -13.13 -23.31 -11.16
N TRP A 877 -12.19 -23.70 -12.03
CA TRP A 877 -11.30 -24.84 -11.78
C TRP A 877 -9.82 -24.46 -11.74
N GLY A 878 -9.31 -23.75 -12.75
CA GLY A 878 -7.88 -23.44 -12.84
C GLY A 878 -7.46 -22.96 -14.22
N THR A 879 -6.16 -22.86 -14.45
CA THR A 879 -5.59 -22.38 -15.71
C THR A 879 -4.57 -23.37 -16.26
N ASP A 880 -4.65 -23.62 -17.58
CA ASP A 880 -3.62 -24.30 -18.34
C ASP A 880 -2.79 -23.27 -19.14
N VAL A 881 -1.49 -23.20 -18.87
CA VAL A 881 -0.55 -22.39 -19.64
C VAL A 881 0.25 -23.31 -20.56
N PHE A 882 0.22 -23.04 -21.86
CA PHE A 882 0.98 -23.73 -22.89
C PHE A 882 2.14 -22.85 -23.35
N LEU A 883 3.36 -23.32 -23.12
CA LEU A 883 4.59 -22.69 -23.56
C LEU A 883 5.22 -23.54 -24.68
N LYS A 884 5.48 -22.94 -25.83
CA LYS A 884 6.21 -23.53 -26.95
C LYS A 884 7.48 -22.73 -27.18
N LEU A 885 8.64 -23.39 -27.18
CA LEU A 885 9.96 -22.77 -27.36
C LEU A 885 10.65 -23.44 -28.55
N LYS A 886 11.23 -22.67 -29.48
CA LYS A 886 12.00 -23.24 -30.59
C LYS A 886 13.37 -23.69 -30.09
N CYS A 887 13.80 -24.89 -30.48
CA CYS A 887 15.14 -25.38 -30.16
C CYS A 887 16.20 -24.63 -30.99
N LEU A 888 17.34 -24.32 -30.37
CA LEU A 888 18.41 -23.54 -31.02
C LEU A 888 19.37 -24.40 -31.87
N ASP A 889 19.30 -25.74 -31.74
CA ASP A 889 20.22 -26.70 -32.36
C ASP A 889 20.15 -26.78 -33.90
N GLY A 890 19.06 -26.32 -34.51
CA GLY A 890 18.79 -26.45 -35.94
C GLY A 890 18.87 -25.15 -36.77
N ALA A 891 19.44 -24.07 -36.24
CA ALA A 891 19.54 -22.77 -36.93
C ALA A 891 20.68 -22.71 -37.99
N GLY A 892 20.85 -23.77 -38.77
CA GLY A 892 21.72 -23.78 -39.95
C GLY A 892 21.00 -23.18 -41.15
N ASP A 893 21.60 -22.15 -41.74
CA ASP A 893 21.29 -21.50 -43.03
C ASP A 893 19.82 -21.16 -43.32
N SER A 894 19.43 -19.92 -43.00
CA SER A 894 18.60 -19.15 -43.92
C SER A 894 19.56 -18.31 -44.77
N ALA A 895 19.63 -18.62 -46.06
CA ALA A 895 20.54 -18.00 -47.02
C ALA A 895 20.59 -16.46 -46.94
N ILE A 896 21.80 -15.96 -47.22
CA ILE A 896 22.25 -14.56 -47.36
C ILE A 896 21.23 -13.66 -48.04
#